data_AF-A0A396YVY2-F1
#
_entry.id   AF-A0A396YVY2-F1
#
_cell.length_a   1.000
_cell.length_b   1.000
_cell.length_c   1.000
_cell.angle_alpha   90.00
_cell.angle_beta   90.00
_cell.angle_gamma   90.00
#
_symmetry.space_group_name_H-M   'P 1'
#
loop_
_entity.id
_entity.type
_entity.pdbx_description
1 polymer ?
#
loop_
_entity_poly.entity_id
_entity_poly.type
_entity_poly.pdbx_seq_one_letter_code
_entity_poly.pdbx_strand_id
1 'polypeptide(L)'
;MQHLTKTIFISLLFVMLNCIHGSNNQHPLFAYLKLASDATPFSVSQITPGSGVTNVPLNTSIQVTFSQNVDSSSINPQSIRLSQGNNSIPGTLSSSEANLVFTPSSPLASATVYTVTVSKNIQSSGGVSLSDDSIWSFTTMSSSDSVAPSLSLSTPYTGAFAPSSTAIQVAFTETMNCTSVNGTTFTLKNNVTNALVSGTVTCLGTSATFTPDNPLASNTAYRVDISSMMKDLAGNYLANSQNWVFTTNSAPDSTSPIVSFVSPGTGAQGAGVNTSISVAFSEPINCASAVGNFTLDDNIFLPGDVSVSLTCSGTTASITPIAPLAFNTTYTAFLTNAITDLNGNPLSASNWSFTTGLAPDATSPFVTSNVPAAFETGVGTNISPMVVFNEAMLCTSVTSASMKLKRQSTGVYLLGSVNCFGTSATWTPDPSNPLSFNTTYVVELNVGALDASNNSVIPMSWEFTTGPGPDVISPLVSFVAPGNGSTGAPINGGISVAFNETMNCGTILGGITMDDPLNPGFNTNILVNCSGTTATITPTASLAFNKTYTVTIANTVMDVFNNPITPNNGAGTYTWVFTTGNAPDLTNPQVFMTNPISTATNVATNSNIVVAFTETIDCNTLNLTVNNGIAVTKTCSGATASFAPTTAFLPGTLYIATVNTVNDLAGNPILAPFSWSFTTGPAPDVTPPTVSIQNLKSKGILESGFIIGTATDAGGIASVEISIDGGAYAPVSLTGTTTWKYQLPTGASIWTQNSAHSIAVRSKDISNNVSPISTITGVRKGTNKDINGDGYIDLVTSEYGQGLVYVVHSSGSAGITTSNAASSSRTIVGNAAEEFGKVVTMGDLNGDGYADVIVGAPAANAAAGRTYTFHSSGNLGINISFSGFASNTINGGAAGNRFGSSLVSGDINGDGYSDLVVGAPNFNASQGIIYVFLSAGNAGVTSVATGTAATTRTGAAANDLFGSTVAIGDMNGDSLADIAVGAPGVNGGAGANAGRIYTYYGGAGVLTAAVNTLTNNSVIGPNAKFGLSLAVADVNGDGFSDIIGGAPLFDLNGAGTGVGTIRVFISAGGGGISTDNIGNAPLIINGVSNFDVFGVSLTARDLNSDGRADLAIGATQNLAPSSAVYVFMTPSAGGVGNFFTKANATMSISGPALLGVSTNGGISSGDTNGDGFADLSIGGNNSNVYVFHSSAGGLITNLPGSAASSISPPGLGGGAPANTYGMCVY
;
A
#
# COMPACT_ATOMS: atom_id res chain seq x y z
N MET A 1 10.12 -39.17 38.84
CA MET A 1 8.79 -38.83 38.31
C MET A 1 8.94 -37.51 37.57
N GLN A 2 9.26 -37.46 36.27
CA GLN A 2 8.79 -38.29 35.14
C GLN A 2 7.25 -38.32 35.05
N HIS A 3 6.60 -37.89 33.97
CA HIS A 3 7.09 -37.16 32.79
C HIS A 3 6.01 -36.16 32.33
N LEU A 4 6.33 -34.86 32.35
CA LEU A 4 5.43 -33.76 32.00
C LEU A 4 6.26 -32.56 31.53
N THR A 5 6.49 -32.37 30.22
CA THR A 5 7.07 -31.11 29.69
C THR A 5 7.01 -30.98 28.15
N LYS A 6 6.84 -29.73 27.68
CA LYS A 6 7.17 -29.17 26.35
C LYS A 6 6.24 -29.45 25.16
N THR A 7 5.05 -28.85 25.27
CA THR A 7 4.42 -28.08 24.18
C THR A 7 4.81 -26.60 24.32
N ILE A 8 4.80 -25.80 23.23
CA ILE A 8 4.89 -24.31 23.22
C ILE A 8 6.30 -23.74 23.60
N PHE A 9 6.60 -22.49 23.20
CA PHE A 9 7.86 -21.71 23.38
C PHE A 9 9.07 -22.31 22.62
N ILE A 10 9.89 -21.60 21.81
CA ILE A 10 10.42 -20.22 21.79
C ILE A 10 10.76 -19.89 20.32
N SER A 11 10.27 -18.80 19.71
CA SER A 11 10.75 -17.40 19.79
C SER A 11 12.17 -17.24 19.20
N LEU A 12 12.38 -16.38 18.20
CA LEU A 12 12.54 -14.91 18.25
C LEU A 12 13.77 -14.44 19.05
N LEU A 13 14.40 -13.36 18.56
CA LEU A 13 15.66 -12.73 19.03
C LEU A 13 16.92 -13.59 18.79
N PHE A 14 18.06 -13.04 18.37
CA PHE A 14 18.57 -11.65 18.38
C PHE A 14 19.01 -11.26 16.94
N VAL A 15 18.77 -10.09 16.35
CA VAL A 15 18.73 -8.68 16.83
C VAL A 15 20.00 -8.26 17.57
N MET A 16 20.90 -7.62 16.80
CA MET A 16 21.72 -6.47 17.19
C MET A 16 22.44 -6.53 18.55
N LEU A 17 23.76 -6.70 18.52
CA LEU A 17 24.76 -5.69 18.93
C LEU A 17 26.15 -6.25 18.58
N ASN A 18 26.84 -5.64 17.62
CA ASN A 18 27.93 -4.70 17.85
C ASN A 18 29.18 -5.30 18.52
N CYS A 19 30.28 -5.25 17.75
CA CYS A 19 31.51 -4.51 18.05
C CYS A 19 32.14 -4.68 19.45
N ILE A 20 33.46 -4.86 19.60
CA ILE A 20 34.58 -4.75 18.64
C ILE A 20 35.80 -5.49 19.23
N HIS A 21 36.70 -5.97 18.37
CA HIS A 21 38.12 -6.33 18.59
C HIS A 21 38.67 -6.59 20.02
N GLY A 22 39.30 -7.76 20.22
CA GLY A 22 40.10 -8.03 21.43
C GLY A 22 40.92 -9.33 21.41
N SER A 23 41.91 -9.43 20.52
CA SER A 23 43.06 -10.35 20.50
C SER A 23 43.13 -11.57 21.46
N ASN A 24 43.32 -12.75 20.84
CA ASN A 24 44.00 -13.98 21.33
C ASN A 24 43.29 -15.00 22.23
N ASN A 25 43.29 -16.25 21.72
CA ASN A 25 43.22 -17.56 22.40
C ASN A 25 41.92 -17.97 23.12
N GLN A 26 41.20 -18.96 22.55
CA GLN A 26 41.33 -20.40 22.88
C GLN A 26 40.40 -21.24 21.97
N HIS A 27 40.95 -22.00 21.00
CA HIS A 27 40.43 -23.19 20.24
C HIS A 27 38.95 -23.31 19.77
N PRO A 28 38.61 -24.11 18.73
CA PRO A 28 39.46 -25.01 17.92
C PRO A 28 39.34 -24.81 16.38
N LEU A 29 40.39 -25.20 15.63
CA LEU A 29 40.20 -26.01 14.41
C LEU A 29 41.49 -26.76 14.03
N PHE A 30 41.33 -27.85 13.28
CA PHE A 30 42.38 -28.82 12.98
C PHE A 30 43.42 -28.31 11.99
N ALA A 31 44.68 -28.27 12.42
CA ALA A 31 45.84 -28.37 11.54
C ALA A 31 47.03 -28.96 12.31
N TYR A 32 47.29 -30.25 12.12
CA TYR A 32 48.63 -30.85 11.88
C TYR A 32 48.58 -32.38 11.99
N LEU A 33 48.28 -33.06 10.86
CA LEU A 33 49.14 -34.16 10.43
C LEU A 33 49.02 -34.36 8.92
N LYS A 34 50.13 -34.14 8.21
CA LYS A 34 50.25 -34.30 6.76
C LYS A 34 50.47 -35.78 6.44
N LEU A 35 49.40 -36.50 6.10
CA LEU A 35 49.43 -37.88 5.62
C LEU A 35 48.43 -38.05 4.47
N ALA A 36 48.98 -38.15 3.25
CA ALA A 36 48.27 -38.35 1.98
C ALA A 36 47.23 -37.28 1.58
N SER A 37 47.03 -37.16 0.28
CA SER A 37 46.02 -36.31 -0.34
C SER A 37 44.73 -37.08 -0.57
N ASP A 38 43.61 -36.64 0.01
CA ASP A 38 42.27 -36.99 -0.47
C ASP A 38 41.97 -36.23 -1.78
N ALA A 39 42.78 -36.50 -2.80
CA ALA A 39 42.33 -36.32 -4.18
C ALA A 39 41.28 -37.41 -4.42
N THR A 40 40.08 -37.03 -4.86
CA THR A 40 39.04 -37.99 -5.26
C THR A 40 39.64 -38.97 -6.27
N PRO A 41 39.64 -40.29 -6.02
CA PRO A 41 40.33 -41.22 -6.91
C PRO A 41 39.71 -41.16 -8.32
N PHE A 42 40.55 -41.19 -9.34
CA PHE A 42 40.07 -41.29 -10.72
C PHE A 42 39.40 -42.65 -10.90
N SER A 43 38.10 -42.63 -11.17
CA SER A 43 37.23 -43.80 -11.17
C SER A 43 36.12 -43.62 -12.20
N VAL A 44 35.48 -44.73 -12.58
CA VAL A 44 34.24 -44.69 -13.37
C VAL A 44 33.09 -44.29 -12.44
N SER A 45 32.44 -43.17 -12.73
CA SER A 45 31.33 -42.61 -11.95
C SER A 45 29.97 -43.08 -12.46
N GLN A 46 29.83 -43.33 -13.77
CA GLN A 46 28.58 -43.82 -14.38
C GLN A 46 28.87 -44.72 -15.59
N ILE A 47 28.02 -45.74 -15.80
CA ILE A 47 28.03 -46.62 -16.96
C ILE A 47 26.63 -46.76 -17.56
N THR A 48 26.57 -46.78 -18.89
CA THR A 48 25.35 -47.07 -19.67
C THR A 48 25.72 -47.97 -20.85
N PRO A 49 25.05 -49.13 -21.07
CA PRO A 49 24.08 -49.77 -20.18
C PRO A 49 24.63 -50.12 -18.81
N GLY A 50 23.76 -50.14 -17.81
CA GLY A 50 24.11 -50.60 -16.46
C GLY A 50 24.49 -52.08 -16.43
N SER A 51 25.26 -52.46 -15.39
CA SER A 51 25.67 -53.85 -15.18
C SER A 51 24.46 -54.78 -15.00
N GLY A 52 24.43 -55.87 -15.76
CA GLY A 52 23.38 -56.90 -15.71
C GLY A 52 22.07 -56.55 -16.40
N VAL A 53 21.93 -55.37 -17.03
CA VAL A 53 20.69 -54.93 -17.68
C VAL A 53 20.33 -55.85 -18.86
N THR A 54 19.06 -56.21 -18.98
CA THR A 54 18.50 -57.02 -20.08
C THR A 54 17.58 -56.20 -20.98
N ASN A 55 17.23 -56.74 -22.16
CA ASN A 55 16.43 -56.06 -23.19
C ASN A 55 17.06 -54.76 -23.72
N VAL A 56 18.39 -54.68 -23.74
CA VAL A 56 19.12 -53.53 -24.30
C VAL A 56 18.91 -53.45 -25.83
N PRO A 57 18.58 -52.28 -26.41
CA PRO A 57 18.42 -52.11 -27.85
C PRO A 57 19.65 -52.53 -28.67
N LEU A 58 19.43 -53.07 -29.87
CA LEU A 58 20.51 -53.62 -30.70
C LEU A 58 21.49 -52.55 -31.20
N ASN A 59 21.04 -51.30 -31.32
CA ASN A 59 21.80 -50.11 -31.73
C ASN A 59 22.49 -49.37 -30.56
N THR A 60 22.53 -49.96 -29.37
CA THR A 60 23.06 -49.30 -28.16
C THR A 60 24.56 -49.00 -28.24
N SER A 61 24.92 -47.74 -28.01
CA SER A 61 26.28 -47.30 -27.68
C SER A 61 26.57 -47.44 -26.19
N ILE A 62 27.83 -47.67 -25.85
CA ILE A 62 28.31 -47.77 -24.47
C ILE A 62 28.88 -46.41 -24.05
N GLN A 63 28.33 -45.81 -23.00
CA GLN A 63 28.84 -44.58 -22.40
C GLN A 63 29.44 -44.85 -21.02
N VAL A 64 30.56 -44.20 -20.75
CA VAL A 64 31.32 -44.27 -19.50
C VAL A 64 31.68 -42.86 -19.07
N THR A 65 31.22 -42.46 -17.90
CA THR A 65 31.56 -41.18 -17.26
C THR A 65 32.57 -41.44 -16.16
N PHE A 66 33.53 -40.53 -16.00
CA PHE A 66 34.60 -40.62 -15.01
C PHE A 66 34.40 -39.59 -13.89
N SER A 67 35.06 -39.79 -12.74
CA SER A 67 35.00 -38.89 -11.58
C SER A 67 35.77 -37.57 -11.79
N GLN A 68 36.56 -37.47 -12.86
CA GLN A 68 37.33 -36.28 -13.27
C GLN A 68 37.44 -36.24 -14.79
N ASN A 69 37.88 -35.10 -15.35
CA ASN A 69 38.17 -34.97 -16.77
C ASN A 69 39.29 -35.93 -17.20
N VAL A 70 39.16 -36.52 -18.39
CA VAL A 70 40.03 -37.53 -18.99
C VAL A 70 41.10 -36.84 -19.86
N ASP A 71 42.35 -37.30 -19.77
CA ASP A 71 43.38 -36.91 -20.74
C ASP A 71 43.11 -37.63 -22.07
N SER A 72 42.75 -36.86 -23.09
CA SER A 72 42.46 -37.37 -24.44
C SER A 72 43.64 -38.08 -25.10
N SER A 73 44.89 -37.80 -24.68
CA SER A 73 46.09 -38.49 -25.17
C SER A 73 46.26 -39.91 -24.60
N SER A 74 45.63 -40.21 -23.45
CA SER A 74 45.60 -41.56 -22.87
C SER A 74 44.61 -42.51 -23.57
N ILE A 75 43.75 -41.96 -24.43
CA ILE A 75 42.66 -42.69 -25.09
C ILE A 75 43.16 -43.31 -26.40
N ASN A 76 42.90 -44.60 -26.58
CA ASN A 76 43.22 -45.33 -27.79
C ASN A 76 42.10 -46.35 -28.13
N PRO A 77 42.12 -47.01 -29.31
CA PRO A 77 41.07 -47.94 -29.72
C PRO A 77 40.90 -49.20 -28.84
N GLN A 78 41.71 -49.41 -27.81
CA GLN A 78 41.54 -50.48 -26.80
C GLN A 78 41.10 -49.93 -25.42
N SER A 79 40.93 -48.62 -25.26
CA SER A 79 40.50 -48.00 -24.00
C SER A 79 39.09 -48.43 -23.58
N ILE A 80 38.19 -48.72 -24.53
CA ILE A 80 36.97 -49.48 -24.29
C ILE A 80 36.94 -50.65 -25.28
N ARG A 81 36.67 -51.86 -24.78
CA ARG A 81 36.49 -53.07 -25.57
C ARG A 81 35.11 -53.65 -25.26
N LEU A 82 34.32 -53.88 -26.31
CA LEU A 82 33.09 -54.65 -26.24
C LEU A 82 33.36 -56.06 -26.77
N SER A 83 32.90 -57.11 -26.08
CA SER A 83 33.06 -58.49 -26.54
C SER A 83 31.80 -59.35 -26.38
N GLN A 84 31.63 -60.30 -27.30
CA GLN A 84 30.67 -61.40 -27.20
C GLN A 84 31.46 -62.66 -26.83
N GLY A 85 31.53 -62.98 -25.54
CA GLY A 85 32.51 -63.95 -25.04
C GLY A 85 33.93 -63.50 -25.37
N ASN A 86 34.68 -64.34 -26.11
CA ASN A 86 36.06 -64.04 -26.51
C ASN A 86 36.16 -63.19 -27.80
N ASN A 87 35.07 -62.94 -28.51
CA ASN A 87 35.09 -62.19 -29.77
C ASN A 87 34.93 -60.70 -29.53
N SER A 88 35.91 -59.88 -29.91
CA SER A 88 35.83 -58.41 -29.81
C SER A 88 34.89 -57.85 -30.89
N ILE A 89 33.96 -56.99 -30.49
CA ILE A 89 33.06 -56.27 -31.39
C ILE A 89 33.76 -54.98 -31.86
N PRO A 90 33.87 -54.73 -33.17
CA PRO A 90 34.41 -53.48 -33.69
C PRO A 90 33.45 -52.31 -33.43
N GLY A 91 34.02 -51.12 -33.26
CA GLY A 91 33.28 -49.89 -33.00
C GLY A 91 34.20 -48.68 -33.02
N THR A 92 33.60 -47.50 -33.01
CA THR A 92 34.31 -46.22 -32.91
C THR A 92 34.28 -45.72 -31.47
N LEU A 93 35.40 -45.16 -31.02
CA LEU A 93 35.50 -44.52 -29.71
C LEU A 93 35.53 -43.01 -29.89
N SER A 94 34.72 -42.32 -29.10
CA SER A 94 34.66 -40.86 -29.02
C SER A 94 34.81 -40.44 -27.56
N SER A 95 35.34 -39.23 -27.35
CA SER A 95 35.59 -38.71 -26.01
C SER A 95 35.27 -37.23 -25.92
N SER A 96 34.74 -36.82 -24.77
CA SER A 96 34.58 -35.45 -24.30
C SER A 96 35.12 -35.37 -22.86
N GLU A 97 35.19 -34.16 -22.28
CA GLU A 97 35.84 -33.84 -21.00
C GLU A 97 35.90 -35.01 -20.00
N ALA A 98 34.76 -35.46 -19.47
CA ALA A 98 34.67 -36.57 -18.50
C ALA A 98 33.95 -37.82 -19.03
N ASN A 99 33.67 -37.92 -20.34
CA ASN A 99 32.89 -39.02 -20.92
C ASN A 99 33.58 -39.68 -22.13
N LEU A 100 33.61 -41.02 -22.15
CA LEU A 100 33.88 -41.81 -23.35
C LEU A 100 32.59 -42.47 -23.84
N VAL A 101 32.40 -42.49 -25.16
CA VAL A 101 31.31 -43.22 -25.83
C VAL A 101 31.87 -44.14 -26.90
N PHE A 102 31.68 -45.45 -26.73
CA PHE A 102 31.98 -46.49 -27.71
C PHE A 102 30.71 -46.86 -28.48
N THR A 103 30.73 -46.67 -29.79
CA THR A 103 29.60 -46.99 -30.69
C THR A 103 29.96 -48.22 -31.53
N PRO A 104 29.26 -49.35 -31.39
CA PRO A 104 29.47 -50.53 -32.25
C PRO A 104 29.34 -50.18 -33.73
N SER A 105 30.21 -50.71 -34.59
CA SER A 105 30.21 -50.39 -36.04
C SER A 105 29.08 -51.08 -36.82
N SER A 106 28.30 -51.92 -36.17
CA SER A 106 27.11 -52.60 -36.67
C SER A 106 26.18 -52.90 -35.49
N PRO A 107 24.86 -53.02 -35.69
CA PRO A 107 23.94 -53.46 -34.64
C PRO A 107 24.40 -54.76 -33.97
N LEU A 108 24.23 -54.81 -32.65
CA LEU A 108 24.53 -55.97 -31.83
C LEU A 108 23.54 -57.11 -32.12
N ALA A 109 23.99 -58.36 -31.99
CA ALA A 109 23.15 -59.53 -32.17
C ALA A 109 22.04 -59.56 -31.10
N SER A 110 20.86 -60.04 -31.46
CA SER A 110 19.70 -60.15 -30.56
C SER A 110 19.90 -61.21 -29.47
N ALA A 111 19.22 -61.03 -28.33
CA ALA A 111 19.20 -61.98 -27.20
C ALA A 111 20.60 -62.43 -26.73
N THR A 112 21.59 -61.55 -26.84
CA THR A 112 23.02 -61.86 -26.68
C THR A 112 23.61 -61.10 -25.51
N VAL A 113 24.41 -61.80 -24.69
CA VAL A 113 25.19 -61.18 -23.61
C VAL A 113 26.48 -60.59 -24.17
N TYR A 114 26.71 -59.32 -23.89
CA TYR A 114 27.91 -58.57 -24.23
C TYR A 114 28.65 -58.12 -22.98
N THR A 115 29.97 -58.21 -22.98
CA THR A 115 30.85 -57.76 -21.90
C THR A 115 31.59 -56.50 -22.33
N VAL A 116 31.60 -55.48 -21.48
CA VAL A 116 32.38 -54.26 -21.63
C VAL A 116 33.63 -54.35 -20.77
N THR A 117 34.76 -53.88 -21.27
CA THR A 117 35.99 -53.67 -20.50
C THR A 117 36.54 -52.29 -20.79
N VAL A 118 36.66 -51.46 -19.75
CA VAL A 118 37.30 -50.14 -19.78
C VAL A 118 38.72 -50.30 -19.23
N SER A 119 39.74 -49.94 -20.01
CA SER A 119 41.12 -50.17 -19.64
C SER A 119 41.59 -49.22 -18.54
N LYS A 120 42.31 -49.75 -17.56
CA LYS A 120 42.89 -48.98 -16.46
C LYS A 120 43.94 -47.96 -16.86
N ASN A 121 44.48 -48.10 -18.07
CA ASN A 121 45.51 -47.21 -18.61
C ASN A 121 44.97 -45.83 -19.00
N ILE A 122 43.64 -45.63 -19.04
CA ILE A 122 43.03 -44.29 -19.18
C ILE A 122 43.44 -43.42 -17.98
N GLN A 123 43.80 -42.16 -18.25
CA GLN A 123 44.24 -41.20 -17.23
C GLN A 123 43.30 -40.00 -17.14
N SER A 124 43.20 -39.41 -15.95
CA SER A 124 42.65 -38.07 -15.80
C SER A 124 43.55 -37.02 -16.45
N SER A 125 43.04 -35.80 -16.67
CA SER A 125 43.85 -34.65 -17.11
C SER A 125 44.96 -34.25 -16.12
N GLY A 126 44.95 -34.81 -14.90
CA GLY A 126 46.04 -34.73 -13.92
C GLY A 126 47.05 -35.88 -13.99
N GLY A 127 46.95 -36.77 -14.99
CA GLY A 127 47.86 -37.91 -15.20
C GLY A 127 47.60 -39.13 -14.31
N VAL A 128 46.47 -39.20 -13.59
CA VAL A 128 46.16 -40.31 -12.67
C VAL A 128 45.35 -41.39 -13.39
N SER A 129 45.86 -42.62 -13.43
CA SER A 129 45.16 -43.79 -14.00
C SER A 129 44.08 -44.37 -13.09
N LEU A 130 43.14 -45.14 -13.65
CA LEU A 130 42.23 -45.99 -12.85
C LEU A 130 43.05 -47.06 -12.10
N SER A 131 42.53 -47.57 -10.98
CA SER A 131 43.19 -48.66 -10.23
C SER A 131 43.20 -49.99 -11.00
N ASP A 132 42.08 -50.37 -11.61
CA ASP A 132 41.85 -51.64 -12.29
C ASP A 132 40.93 -51.49 -13.51
N ASP A 133 40.95 -52.49 -14.40
CA ASP A 133 40.06 -52.52 -15.57
C ASP A 133 38.60 -52.63 -15.08
N SER A 134 37.72 -51.72 -15.52
CA SER A 134 36.30 -51.74 -15.13
C SER A 134 35.52 -52.62 -16.11
N ILE A 135 34.92 -53.71 -15.60
CA ILE A 135 34.29 -54.77 -16.40
C ILE A 135 32.85 -55.01 -15.95
N TRP A 136 31.91 -55.03 -16.89
CA TRP A 136 30.51 -55.43 -16.67
C TRP A 136 29.91 -56.05 -17.93
N SER A 137 28.68 -56.53 -17.85
CA SER A 137 27.95 -57.07 -19.01
C SER A 137 26.50 -56.58 -19.08
N PHE A 138 25.88 -56.73 -20.24
CA PHE A 138 24.46 -56.47 -20.50
C PHE A 138 23.92 -57.47 -21.55
N THR A 139 22.59 -57.59 -21.67
CA THR A 139 21.92 -58.50 -22.61
C THR A 139 21.00 -57.75 -23.56
N THR A 140 21.17 -57.97 -24.86
CA THR A 140 20.36 -57.33 -25.91
C THR A 140 18.95 -57.92 -26.04
N MET A 141 18.02 -57.13 -26.58
CA MET A 141 16.63 -57.54 -26.85
C MET A 141 16.51 -58.60 -27.96
N SER A 142 15.34 -59.25 -28.05
CA SER A 142 15.12 -60.46 -28.87
C SER A 142 14.53 -60.23 -30.27
N SER A 143 14.36 -58.98 -30.72
CA SER A 143 13.80 -58.65 -32.04
C SER A 143 14.56 -57.52 -32.73
N SER A 144 14.44 -57.43 -34.06
CA SER A 144 15.08 -56.40 -34.88
C SER A 144 14.39 -55.04 -34.71
N ASP A 145 15.20 -54.00 -34.61
CA ASP A 145 14.71 -52.62 -34.49
C ASP A 145 13.97 -52.17 -35.76
N SER A 146 12.85 -51.47 -35.56
CA SER A 146 11.95 -50.95 -36.61
C SER A 146 11.25 -49.66 -36.18
N VAL A 147 11.69 -49.06 -35.07
CA VAL A 147 11.21 -47.75 -34.61
C VAL A 147 11.91 -46.68 -35.46
N ALA A 148 11.20 -45.60 -35.78
CA ALA A 148 11.76 -44.50 -36.55
C ALA A 148 12.27 -43.39 -35.60
N PRO A 149 13.48 -42.84 -35.82
CA PRO A 149 13.96 -41.74 -34.99
C PRO A 149 13.06 -40.51 -35.12
N SER A 150 12.98 -39.73 -34.05
CA SER A 150 12.24 -38.47 -34.00
C SER A 150 13.05 -37.39 -33.26
N LEU A 151 12.76 -36.12 -33.55
CA LEU A 151 13.42 -34.97 -32.92
C LEU A 151 12.85 -34.75 -31.50
N SER A 152 13.72 -34.75 -30.50
CA SER A 152 13.39 -34.62 -29.08
C SER A 152 13.70 -33.23 -28.51
N LEU A 153 14.81 -32.60 -28.96
CA LEU A 153 15.22 -31.25 -28.53
C LEU A 153 15.82 -30.47 -29.69
N SER A 154 15.66 -29.14 -29.67
CA SER A 154 16.40 -28.21 -30.54
C SER A 154 16.85 -26.97 -29.75
N THR A 155 18.07 -26.50 -30.02
CA THR A 155 18.61 -25.23 -29.52
C THR A 155 19.31 -24.49 -30.66
N PRO A 156 19.00 -23.20 -30.94
CA PRO A 156 17.87 -22.43 -30.44
C PRO A 156 16.54 -23.09 -30.80
N TYR A 157 15.53 -22.93 -29.93
CA TYR A 157 14.16 -23.42 -30.19
C TYR A 157 13.37 -22.44 -31.09
N THR A 158 12.17 -22.84 -31.52
CA THR A 158 11.30 -22.03 -32.38
C THR A 158 11.01 -20.65 -31.76
N GLY A 159 11.36 -19.58 -32.48
CA GLY A 159 11.14 -18.19 -32.06
C GLY A 159 12.19 -17.62 -31.10
N ALA A 160 13.23 -18.38 -30.76
CA ALA A 160 14.28 -17.93 -29.84
C ALA A 160 15.12 -16.76 -30.40
N PHE A 161 15.59 -15.90 -29.50
CA PHE A 161 16.65 -14.93 -29.78
C PHE A 161 18.01 -15.51 -29.36
N ALA A 162 19.01 -15.41 -30.24
CA ALA A 162 20.30 -16.07 -30.05
C ALA A 162 21.50 -15.16 -30.43
N PRO A 163 22.66 -15.27 -29.76
CA PRO A 163 23.88 -14.61 -30.19
C PRO A 163 24.27 -14.94 -31.65
N SER A 164 24.96 -14.02 -32.32
CA SER A 164 25.48 -14.22 -33.69
C SER A 164 26.47 -15.39 -33.81
N SER A 165 27.10 -15.81 -32.72
CA SER A 165 28.02 -16.95 -32.65
C SER A 165 27.35 -18.31 -32.37
N THR A 166 26.01 -18.39 -32.34
CA THR A 166 25.30 -19.59 -31.89
C THR A 166 25.42 -20.75 -32.88
N ALA A 167 25.87 -21.91 -32.38
CA ALA A 167 25.73 -23.20 -33.06
C ALA A 167 24.35 -23.82 -32.77
N ILE A 168 23.79 -24.53 -33.74
CA ILE A 168 22.44 -25.10 -33.66
C ILE A 168 22.59 -26.57 -33.28
N GLN A 169 22.01 -27.00 -32.16
CA GLN A 169 22.08 -28.39 -31.68
C GLN A 169 20.70 -29.04 -31.73
N VAL A 170 20.68 -30.34 -32.03
CA VAL A 170 19.49 -31.18 -32.04
C VAL A 170 19.76 -32.50 -31.33
N ALA A 171 18.73 -33.01 -30.64
CA ALA A 171 18.73 -34.34 -30.04
C ALA A 171 17.59 -35.20 -30.61
N PHE A 172 17.87 -36.48 -30.83
CA PHE A 172 16.96 -37.47 -31.38
C PHE A 172 16.57 -38.50 -30.30
N THR A 173 15.47 -39.22 -30.51
CA THR A 173 14.99 -40.25 -29.58
C THR A 173 15.84 -41.52 -29.53
N GLU A 174 16.80 -41.68 -30.45
CA GLU A 174 17.67 -42.86 -30.55
C GLU A 174 18.97 -42.53 -31.32
N THR A 175 19.88 -43.51 -31.38
CA THR A 175 21.23 -43.33 -31.94
C THR A 175 21.21 -43.21 -33.46
N MET A 176 21.64 -42.06 -33.98
CA MET A 176 21.65 -41.77 -35.41
C MET A 176 22.85 -42.43 -36.11
N ASN A 177 22.63 -42.91 -37.33
CA ASN A 177 23.71 -43.22 -38.25
C ASN A 177 24.29 -41.91 -38.79
N CYS A 178 25.39 -41.46 -38.20
CA CYS A 178 26.04 -40.20 -38.53
C CYS A 178 26.56 -40.07 -39.97
N THR A 179 26.55 -41.14 -40.80
CA THR A 179 26.79 -40.98 -42.25
C THR A 179 25.60 -40.35 -42.98
N SER A 180 24.39 -40.49 -42.43
CA SER A 180 23.15 -39.91 -42.95
C SER A 180 22.86 -38.49 -42.44
N VAL A 181 23.56 -38.05 -41.38
CA VAL A 181 23.43 -36.72 -40.77
C VAL A 181 24.57 -35.84 -41.24
N ASN A 182 24.32 -34.97 -42.22
CA ASN A 182 25.34 -34.16 -42.88
C ASN A 182 24.76 -32.84 -43.40
N GLY A 183 25.59 -31.98 -44.01
CA GLY A 183 25.21 -30.66 -44.54
C GLY A 183 24.20 -30.65 -45.70
N THR A 184 23.59 -31.78 -46.06
CA THR A 184 22.41 -31.85 -46.95
C THR A 184 21.13 -32.26 -46.22
N THR A 185 21.25 -32.91 -45.07
CA THR A 185 20.12 -33.41 -44.26
C THR A 185 19.88 -32.60 -42.99
N PHE A 186 20.84 -31.79 -42.56
CA PHE A 186 20.73 -30.75 -41.54
C PHE A 186 21.33 -29.46 -42.13
N THR A 187 20.48 -28.46 -42.41
CA THR A 187 20.92 -27.19 -43.04
C THR A 187 20.38 -25.96 -42.33
N LEU A 188 21.15 -24.88 -42.35
CA LEU A 188 20.77 -23.56 -41.87
C LEU A 188 20.65 -22.59 -43.06
N LYS A 189 19.59 -21.77 -43.09
CA LYS A 189 19.32 -20.81 -44.17
C LYS A 189 18.90 -19.46 -43.61
N ASN A 190 19.21 -18.36 -44.29
CA ASN A 190 18.55 -17.09 -44.03
C ASN A 190 17.05 -17.23 -44.36
N ASN A 191 16.16 -16.85 -43.43
CA ASN A 191 14.73 -17.12 -43.57
C ASN A 191 14.05 -16.26 -44.66
N VAL A 192 14.63 -15.10 -45.00
CA VAL A 192 14.08 -14.16 -45.99
C VAL A 192 14.64 -14.43 -47.39
N THR A 193 15.97 -14.57 -47.52
CA THR A 193 16.61 -14.79 -48.83
C THR A 193 16.68 -16.27 -49.23
N ASN A 194 16.35 -17.19 -48.30
CA ASN A 194 16.48 -18.65 -48.44
C ASN A 194 17.90 -19.14 -48.80
N ALA A 195 18.91 -18.27 -48.69
CA ALA A 195 20.31 -18.60 -48.93
C ALA A 195 20.85 -19.54 -47.84
N LEU A 196 21.59 -20.57 -48.24
CA LEU A 196 22.30 -21.47 -47.32
C LEU A 196 23.38 -20.71 -46.56
N VAL A 197 23.47 -20.97 -45.26
CA VAL A 197 24.60 -20.57 -44.42
C VAL A 197 25.65 -21.66 -44.50
N SER A 198 26.91 -21.30 -44.75
CA SER A 198 28.02 -22.25 -44.68
C SER A 198 28.31 -22.63 -43.23
N GLY A 199 28.51 -23.92 -42.97
CA GLY A 199 28.78 -24.45 -41.65
C GLY A 199 29.10 -25.94 -41.68
N THR A 200 29.60 -26.44 -40.56
CA THR A 200 29.97 -27.84 -40.36
C THR A 200 28.92 -28.57 -39.54
N VAL A 201 28.52 -29.76 -40.00
CA VAL A 201 27.63 -30.66 -39.25
C VAL A 201 28.45 -31.74 -38.58
N THR A 202 28.34 -31.85 -37.26
CA THR A 202 28.84 -32.96 -36.46
C THR A 202 27.67 -33.78 -35.93
N CYS A 203 27.84 -35.10 -35.86
CA CYS A 203 26.85 -36.02 -35.30
C CYS A 203 27.57 -36.94 -34.30
N LEU A 204 26.94 -37.13 -33.13
CA LEU A 204 27.46 -37.93 -32.04
C LEU A 204 26.31 -38.61 -31.30
N GLY A 205 26.21 -39.92 -31.45
CA GLY A 205 25.20 -40.74 -30.78
C GLY A 205 23.78 -40.33 -31.14
N THR A 206 23.02 -39.86 -30.15
CA THR A 206 21.66 -39.36 -30.27
C THR A 206 21.58 -37.87 -30.63
N SER A 207 22.69 -37.20 -30.95
CA SER A 207 22.74 -35.75 -31.14
C SER A 207 23.46 -35.31 -32.42
N ALA A 208 23.14 -34.11 -32.90
CA ALA A 208 23.90 -33.45 -33.96
C ALA A 208 23.99 -31.94 -33.73
N THR A 209 25.06 -31.32 -34.22
CA THR A 209 25.32 -29.87 -34.14
C THR A 209 25.68 -29.34 -35.52
N PHE A 210 25.06 -28.22 -35.90
CA PHE A 210 25.46 -27.39 -37.03
C PHE A 210 26.19 -26.15 -36.49
N THR A 211 27.47 -26.01 -36.81
CA THR A 211 28.30 -24.84 -36.43
C THR A 211 28.52 -23.95 -37.65
N PRO A 212 27.99 -22.72 -37.69
CA PRO A 212 28.26 -21.77 -38.77
C PRO A 212 29.75 -21.46 -38.93
N ASP A 213 30.25 -21.38 -40.17
CA ASP A 213 31.67 -21.08 -40.45
C ASP A 213 32.06 -19.62 -40.14
N ASN A 214 31.06 -18.73 -40.12
CA ASN A 214 31.19 -17.31 -39.80
C ASN A 214 30.04 -16.92 -38.85
N PRO A 215 30.23 -15.88 -38.00
CA PRO A 215 29.14 -15.34 -37.20
C PRO A 215 27.93 -14.97 -38.08
N LEU A 216 26.75 -15.36 -37.62
CA LEU A 216 25.47 -15.03 -38.23
C LEU A 216 25.26 -13.50 -38.18
N ALA A 217 24.65 -12.93 -39.21
CA ALA A 217 24.34 -11.50 -39.23
C ALA A 217 23.37 -11.16 -38.09
N SER A 218 23.58 -10.04 -37.39
CA SER A 218 22.70 -9.58 -36.30
C SER A 218 21.29 -9.21 -36.77
N ASN A 219 20.31 -9.24 -35.86
CA ASN A 219 18.90 -8.94 -36.10
C ASN A 219 18.29 -9.63 -37.34
N THR A 220 18.72 -10.87 -37.60
CA THR A 220 18.40 -11.63 -38.81
C THR A 220 17.75 -12.95 -38.46
N ALA A 221 16.61 -13.24 -39.08
CA ALA A 221 15.91 -14.51 -38.92
C ALA A 221 16.57 -15.61 -39.77
N TYR A 222 16.86 -16.75 -39.13
CA TYR A 222 17.44 -17.94 -39.76
C TYR A 222 16.50 -19.15 -39.56
N ARG A 223 16.34 -19.94 -40.63
CA ARG A 223 15.55 -21.18 -40.64
C ARG A 223 16.48 -22.39 -40.62
N VAL A 224 16.20 -23.32 -39.72
CA VAL A 224 16.82 -24.66 -39.68
C VAL A 224 15.93 -25.63 -40.43
N ASP A 225 16.49 -26.40 -41.37
CA ASP A 225 15.79 -27.51 -42.04
C ASP A 225 16.46 -28.85 -41.67
N ILE A 226 15.63 -29.79 -41.21
CA ILE A 226 15.96 -31.16 -40.78
C ILE A 226 15.23 -32.14 -41.70
N SER A 227 15.96 -33.03 -42.38
CA SER A 227 15.41 -33.93 -43.40
C SER A 227 15.03 -35.32 -42.86
N SER A 228 13.89 -35.85 -43.31
CA SER A 228 13.49 -37.25 -43.10
C SER A 228 14.48 -38.29 -43.68
N MET A 229 15.43 -37.87 -44.53
CA MET A 229 16.44 -38.75 -45.12
C MET A 229 17.52 -39.22 -44.13
N MET A 230 17.59 -38.62 -42.93
CA MET A 230 18.45 -39.10 -41.85
C MET A 230 17.95 -40.45 -41.32
N LYS A 231 18.87 -41.27 -40.82
CA LYS A 231 18.58 -42.64 -40.35
C LYS A 231 19.19 -42.93 -38.99
N ASP A 232 18.57 -43.86 -38.27
CA ASP A 232 19.21 -44.57 -37.15
C ASP A 232 20.26 -45.60 -37.64
N LEU A 233 20.90 -46.30 -36.70
CA LEU A 233 21.85 -47.39 -36.99
C LEU A 233 21.21 -48.68 -37.51
N ALA A 234 19.89 -48.87 -37.39
CA ALA A 234 19.14 -50.01 -37.96
C ALA A 234 18.71 -49.75 -39.42
N GLY A 235 18.71 -48.49 -39.87
CA GLY A 235 18.38 -48.04 -41.20
C GLY A 235 17.00 -47.39 -41.35
N ASN A 236 16.22 -47.20 -40.26
CA ASN A 236 14.90 -46.54 -40.36
C ASN A 236 15.08 -45.03 -40.55
N TYR A 237 14.17 -44.43 -41.31
CA TYR A 237 14.20 -42.99 -41.63
C TYR A 237 13.60 -42.15 -40.51
N LEU A 238 14.12 -40.94 -40.31
CA LEU A 238 13.52 -39.95 -39.39
C LEU A 238 12.07 -39.69 -39.78
N ALA A 239 11.16 -39.84 -38.81
CA ALA A 239 9.72 -40.00 -39.05
C ALA A 239 9.09 -38.89 -39.91
N ASN A 240 9.55 -37.64 -39.79
CA ASN A 240 9.13 -36.50 -40.61
C ASN A 240 10.29 -35.52 -40.79
N SER A 241 10.35 -34.81 -41.93
CA SER A 241 11.16 -33.60 -42.05
C SER A 241 10.61 -32.51 -41.12
N GLN A 242 11.49 -31.68 -40.54
CA GLN A 242 11.14 -30.61 -39.60
C GLN A 242 11.83 -29.31 -40.02
N ASN A 243 11.22 -28.16 -39.71
CA ASN A 243 11.91 -26.87 -39.80
C ASN A 243 11.38 -25.90 -38.73
N TRP A 244 12.22 -24.97 -38.31
CA TRP A 244 11.86 -23.87 -37.42
C TRP A 244 12.75 -22.65 -37.66
N VAL A 245 12.36 -21.50 -37.10
CA VAL A 245 13.06 -20.23 -37.26
C VAL A 245 13.51 -19.70 -35.89
N PHE A 246 14.69 -19.10 -35.84
CA PHE A 246 15.18 -18.28 -34.71
C PHE A 246 15.75 -16.96 -35.24
N THR A 247 15.94 -15.97 -34.38
CA THR A 247 16.46 -14.65 -34.75
C THR A 247 17.75 -14.35 -34.01
N THR A 248 18.73 -13.74 -34.67
CA THR A 248 19.96 -13.28 -34.00
C THR A 248 19.77 -11.98 -33.25
N ASN A 249 20.51 -11.80 -32.16
CA ASN A 249 20.52 -10.56 -31.38
C ASN A 249 21.02 -9.35 -32.21
N SER A 250 20.79 -8.12 -31.71
CA SER A 250 21.33 -6.89 -32.28
C SER A 250 22.87 -6.87 -32.36
N ALA A 251 23.42 -5.92 -33.10
CA ALA A 251 24.87 -5.73 -33.19
C ALA A 251 25.45 -5.27 -31.83
N PRO A 252 26.75 -5.50 -31.55
CA PRO A 252 27.40 -4.95 -30.36
C PRO A 252 27.35 -3.42 -30.36
N ASP A 253 27.11 -2.85 -29.19
CA ASP A 253 27.10 -1.40 -29.03
C ASP A 253 28.50 -0.78 -29.14
N SER A 254 28.59 0.38 -29.77
CA SER A 254 29.81 1.15 -29.97
C SER A 254 29.61 2.65 -29.77
N THR A 255 28.49 3.09 -29.18
CA THR A 255 28.33 4.49 -28.75
C THR A 255 28.97 4.70 -27.37
N SER A 256 29.60 5.85 -27.19
CA SER A 256 30.05 6.27 -25.85
C SER A 256 28.87 6.90 -25.11
N PRO A 257 28.66 6.57 -23.83
CA PRO A 257 27.67 7.26 -23.01
C PRO A 257 28.02 8.75 -22.94
N ILE A 258 27.00 9.60 -23.05
CA ILE A 258 27.10 11.04 -22.82
C ILE A 258 26.23 11.44 -21.63
N VAL A 259 26.65 12.44 -20.86
CA VAL A 259 25.80 13.04 -19.82
C VAL A 259 24.63 13.74 -20.51
N SER A 260 23.42 13.25 -20.27
CA SER A 260 22.17 13.84 -20.78
C SER A 260 21.56 14.84 -19.80
N PHE A 261 21.83 14.70 -18.49
CA PHE A 261 21.29 15.58 -17.45
C PHE A 261 22.10 15.51 -16.14
N VAL A 262 22.12 16.60 -15.35
CA VAL A 262 22.73 16.67 -14.01
C VAL A 262 21.87 17.44 -13.01
N SER A 263 21.84 16.98 -11.75
CA SER A 263 21.15 17.60 -10.61
C SER A 263 22.02 17.55 -9.34
N PRO A 264 22.11 18.61 -8.51
CA PRO A 264 21.65 19.97 -8.78
C PRO A 264 22.26 20.51 -10.08
N GLY A 265 21.49 21.33 -10.80
CA GLY A 265 21.91 21.84 -12.11
C GLY A 265 23.16 22.72 -12.04
N THR A 266 23.88 22.86 -13.15
CA THR A 266 25.08 23.70 -13.24
C THR A 266 24.83 25.14 -12.79
N GLY A 267 25.48 25.55 -11.70
CA GLY A 267 25.34 26.86 -11.07
C GLY A 267 24.12 27.02 -10.16
N ALA A 268 23.43 25.93 -9.77
CA ALA A 268 22.27 26.00 -8.90
C ALA A 268 22.62 26.59 -7.51
N GLN A 269 21.76 27.48 -7.01
CA GLN A 269 21.91 28.15 -5.71
C GLN A 269 20.86 27.63 -4.72
N GLY A 270 21.21 27.55 -3.45
CA GLY A 270 20.26 27.13 -2.40
C GLY A 270 20.00 25.63 -2.33
N ALA A 271 20.92 24.80 -2.86
CA ALA A 271 20.78 23.35 -2.81
C ALA A 271 20.71 22.85 -1.36
N GLY A 272 19.84 21.87 -1.08
CA GLY A 272 19.74 21.28 0.25
C GLY A 272 21.04 20.59 0.65
N VAL A 273 21.48 20.74 1.90
CA VAL A 273 22.76 20.16 2.37
C VAL A 273 22.79 18.63 2.37
N ASN A 274 21.64 17.97 2.30
CA ASN A 274 21.50 16.52 2.14
C ASN A 274 21.06 16.13 0.71
N THR A 275 21.15 17.03 -0.27
CA THR A 275 20.76 16.72 -1.65
C THR A 275 21.61 15.57 -2.17
N SER A 276 20.98 14.61 -2.85
CA SER A 276 21.71 13.70 -3.73
C SER A 276 22.17 14.46 -4.97
N ILE A 277 23.36 14.14 -5.46
CA ILE A 277 23.92 14.68 -6.70
C ILE A 277 23.77 13.58 -7.75
N SER A 278 22.89 13.79 -8.72
CA SER A 278 22.42 12.79 -9.67
C SER A 278 22.77 13.17 -11.12
N VAL A 279 23.00 12.15 -11.94
CA VAL A 279 23.40 12.24 -13.35
C VAL A 279 22.59 11.22 -14.14
N ALA A 280 22.08 11.65 -15.30
CA ALA A 280 21.57 10.73 -16.31
C ALA A 280 22.51 10.72 -17.53
N PHE A 281 22.57 9.56 -18.17
CA PHE A 281 23.37 9.28 -19.36
C PHE A 281 22.45 9.00 -20.57
N SER A 282 23.02 8.96 -21.78
CA SER A 282 22.31 8.56 -23.02
C SER A 282 21.88 7.10 -23.04
N GLU A 283 22.61 6.24 -22.33
CA GLU A 283 22.51 4.78 -22.38
C GLU A 283 22.95 4.15 -21.05
N PRO A 284 22.67 2.85 -20.81
CA PRO A 284 23.00 2.20 -19.54
C PRO A 284 24.50 2.16 -19.25
N ILE A 285 24.90 2.63 -18.08
CA ILE A 285 26.30 2.61 -17.65
C ILE A 285 26.63 1.36 -16.82
N ASN A 286 27.88 0.92 -16.91
CA ASN A 286 28.42 -0.08 -16.02
C ASN A 286 28.64 0.54 -14.63
N CYS A 287 27.70 0.31 -13.71
CA CYS A 287 27.75 0.88 -12.37
C CYS A 287 29.03 0.55 -11.57
N ALA A 288 29.72 -0.55 -11.86
CA ALA A 288 31.01 -0.85 -11.22
C ALA A 288 32.12 0.12 -11.67
N SER A 289 32.03 0.66 -12.90
CA SER A 289 32.97 1.66 -13.44
C SER A 289 32.78 3.06 -12.84
N ALA A 290 31.59 3.37 -12.33
CA ALA A 290 31.28 4.66 -11.70
C ALA A 290 31.84 4.80 -10.27
N VAL A 291 32.14 3.67 -9.59
CA VAL A 291 32.72 3.67 -8.24
C VAL A 291 34.09 4.35 -8.24
N GLY A 292 34.22 5.46 -7.50
CA GLY A 292 35.45 6.26 -7.44
C GLY A 292 35.71 7.14 -8.67
N ASN A 293 34.83 7.10 -9.68
CA ASN A 293 34.93 7.89 -10.91
C ASN A 293 33.80 8.93 -11.05
N PHE A 294 32.79 8.86 -10.17
CA PHE A 294 31.84 9.93 -9.88
C PHE A 294 32.13 10.44 -8.46
N THR A 295 32.67 11.66 -8.34
CA THR A 295 33.10 12.25 -7.06
C THR A 295 32.56 13.66 -6.86
N LEU A 296 32.70 14.19 -5.64
CA LEU A 296 32.26 15.53 -5.22
C LEU A 296 33.38 16.19 -4.39
N ASP A 297 33.68 17.45 -4.68
CA ASP A 297 34.74 18.24 -4.05
C ASP A 297 34.19 19.61 -3.63
N ASP A 298 34.74 20.21 -2.58
CA ASP A 298 34.42 21.57 -2.12
C ASP A 298 35.48 22.62 -2.49
N ASN A 299 36.65 22.19 -2.99
CA ASN A 299 37.74 23.10 -3.32
C ASN A 299 38.67 22.59 -4.44
N ILE A 300 38.47 23.12 -5.65
CA ILE A 300 39.24 22.79 -6.86
C ILE A 300 40.77 23.01 -6.78
N PHE A 301 41.28 23.65 -5.71
CA PHE A 301 42.71 23.91 -5.50
C PHE A 301 43.34 23.08 -4.36
N LEU A 302 42.53 22.43 -3.53
CA LEU A 302 42.95 21.57 -2.42
C LEU A 302 41.91 20.44 -2.26
N PRO A 303 42.02 19.35 -3.03
CA PRO A 303 40.97 18.35 -3.10
C PRO A 303 40.72 17.70 -1.74
N GLY A 304 39.53 17.91 -1.21
CA GLY A 304 38.99 17.25 -0.04
C GLY A 304 37.79 16.43 -0.46
N ASP A 305 38.02 15.17 -0.85
CA ASP A 305 36.95 14.27 -1.33
C ASP A 305 35.78 14.25 -0.35
N VAL A 306 34.64 14.81 -0.76
CA VAL A 306 33.42 14.72 0.02
C VAL A 306 33.01 13.25 0.03
N SER A 307 33.01 12.64 1.20
CA SER A 307 32.66 11.23 1.35
C SER A 307 31.20 11.03 0.92
N VAL A 308 31.01 10.24 -0.15
CA VAL A 308 29.71 9.99 -0.78
C VAL A 308 29.43 8.50 -0.92
N SER A 309 28.15 8.12 -0.87
CA SER A 309 27.65 6.80 -1.26
C SER A 309 27.12 6.83 -2.69
N LEU A 310 27.58 5.91 -3.53
CA LEU A 310 27.12 5.79 -4.92
C LEU A 310 25.90 4.86 -5.01
N THR A 311 24.84 5.35 -5.63
CA THR A 311 23.69 4.58 -6.10
C THR A 311 23.66 4.65 -7.61
N CYS A 312 23.54 3.54 -8.33
CA CYS A 312 23.56 3.53 -9.79
C CYS A 312 22.60 2.45 -10.32
N SER A 313 21.86 2.79 -11.37
CA SER A 313 20.89 1.90 -12.02
C SER A 313 20.67 2.33 -13.47
N GLY A 314 20.88 1.40 -14.41
CA GLY A 314 20.66 1.62 -15.84
C GLY A 314 21.40 2.85 -16.36
N THR A 315 20.63 3.81 -16.90
CA THR A 315 21.10 5.07 -17.49
C THR A 315 21.43 6.15 -16.46
N THR A 316 21.51 5.84 -15.16
CA THR A 316 21.63 6.86 -14.10
C THR A 316 22.63 6.49 -13.00
N ALA A 317 23.29 7.50 -12.45
CA ALA A 317 24.07 7.40 -11.23
C ALA A 317 23.77 8.59 -10.31
N SER A 318 23.86 8.37 -9.01
CA SER A 318 23.74 9.41 -8.00
C SER A 318 24.70 9.16 -6.86
N ILE A 319 25.42 10.20 -6.45
CA ILE A 319 26.21 10.20 -5.23
C ILE A 319 25.45 10.97 -4.14
N THR A 320 25.32 10.39 -2.96
CA THR A 320 24.69 11.01 -1.79
C THR A 320 25.75 11.29 -0.74
N PRO A 321 25.90 12.53 -0.25
CA PRO A 321 26.85 12.85 0.82
C PRO A 321 26.61 11.98 2.07
N ILE A 322 27.67 11.37 2.60
CA ILE A 322 27.63 10.52 3.81
C ILE A 322 27.49 11.38 5.07
N ALA A 323 27.89 12.65 4.99
CA ALA A 323 27.60 13.69 5.96
C ALA A 323 26.96 14.89 5.25
N PRO A 324 26.12 15.71 5.94
CA PRO A 324 25.56 16.92 5.36
C PRO A 324 26.65 17.85 4.84
N LEU A 325 26.41 18.42 3.66
CA LEU A 325 27.25 19.44 3.06
C LEU A 325 27.27 20.72 3.93
N ALA A 326 28.35 21.49 3.86
CA ALA A 326 28.44 22.78 4.55
C ALA A 326 27.46 23.80 3.91
N PHE A 327 26.92 24.71 4.73
CA PHE A 327 26.00 25.75 4.27
C PHE A 327 26.73 26.83 3.45
N ASN A 328 26.01 27.46 2.51
CA ASN A 328 26.50 28.54 1.63
C ASN A 328 27.86 28.22 0.97
N THR A 329 28.07 26.94 0.63
CA THR A 329 29.34 26.40 0.15
C THR A 329 29.15 25.83 -1.26
N THR A 330 30.08 26.13 -2.16
CA THR A 330 30.03 25.70 -3.56
C THR A 330 30.76 24.36 -3.70
N TYR A 331 30.05 23.35 -4.18
CA TYR A 331 30.57 22.02 -4.47
C TYR A 331 30.71 21.83 -5.98
N THR A 332 31.69 21.03 -6.40
CA THR A 332 31.90 20.62 -7.80
C THR A 332 31.87 19.10 -7.91
N ALA A 333 31.00 18.60 -8.77
CA ALA A 333 30.89 17.17 -9.07
C ALA A 333 31.71 16.83 -10.31
N PHE A 334 32.39 15.67 -10.29
CA PHE A 334 33.28 15.21 -11.35
C PHE A 334 32.89 13.83 -11.85
N LEU A 335 32.93 13.65 -13.16
CA LEU A 335 32.75 12.39 -13.87
C LEU A 335 33.98 12.14 -14.75
N THR A 336 34.71 11.04 -14.52
CA THR A 336 35.89 10.69 -15.31
C THR A 336 35.52 9.87 -16.55
N ASN A 337 36.48 9.72 -17.48
CA ASN A 337 36.35 8.85 -18.65
C ASN A 337 36.58 7.36 -18.34
N ALA A 338 36.79 7.00 -17.07
CA ALA A 338 36.85 5.60 -16.65
C ALA A 338 35.47 5.00 -16.34
N ILE A 339 34.42 5.84 -16.31
CA ILE A 339 33.03 5.37 -16.40
C ILE A 339 32.77 4.85 -17.82
N THR A 340 32.20 3.66 -17.96
CA THR A 340 31.85 3.07 -19.26
C THR A 340 30.37 2.71 -19.35
N ASP A 341 29.86 2.47 -20.55
CA ASP A 341 28.63 1.72 -20.76
C ASP A 341 28.79 0.23 -20.35
N LEU A 342 27.74 -0.57 -20.55
CA LEU A 342 27.77 -2.03 -20.34
C LEU A 342 28.64 -2.79 -21.36
N ASN A 343 29.08 -2.14 -22.44
CA ASN A 343 29.83 -2.72 -23.55
C ASN A 343 31.33 -2.34 -23.54
N GLY A 344 31.75 -1.45 -22.64
CA GLY A 344 33.12 -0.98 -22.45
C GLY A 344 33.47 0.36 -23.11
N ASN A 345 32.50 1.06 -23.73
CA ASN A 345 32.72 2.37 -24.35
C ASN A 345 32.81 3.46 -23.26
N PRO A 346 33.87 4.29 -23.23
CA PRO A 346 34.10 5.25 -22.15
C PRO A 346 33.26 6.53 -22.28
N LEU A 347 32.85 7.07 -21.13
CA LEU A 347 32.18 8.36 -20.97
C LEU A 347 33.09 9.53 -21.37
N SER A 348 32.51 10.59 -21.94
CA SER A 348 33.20 11.88 -22.05
C SER A 348 33.26 12.57 -20.68
N ALA A 349 34.48 12.70 -20.13
CA ALA A 349 34.70 13.31 -18.82
C ALA A 349 34.09 14.71 -18.71
N SER A 350 33.45 15.00 -17.58
CA SER A 350 32.69 16.24 -17.35
C SER A 350 32.67 16.63 -15.87
N ASN A 351 32.38 17.91 -15.59
CA ASN A 351 32.20 18.42 -14.24
C ASN A 351 31.23 19.62 -14.25
N TRP A 352 30.61 19.88 -13.11
CA TRP A 352 29.72 21.03 -12.89
C TRP A 352 29.66 21.37 -11.39
N SER A 353 29.22 22.57 -11.05
CA SER A 353 29.14 23.03 -9.65
C SER A 353 27.75 23.50 -9.24
N PHE A 354 27.51 23.57 -7.93
CA PHE A 354 26.30 24.11 -7.29
C PHE A 354 26.64 24.64 -5.89
N THR A 355 25.79 25.50 -5.30
CA THR A 355 25.99 26.08 -3.96
C THR A 355 24.83 25.73 -3.03
N THR A 356 25.14 25.33 -1.81
CA THR A 356 24.16 24.99 -0.76
C THR A 356 23.44 26.20 -0.16
N GLY A 357 22.30 25.96 0.49
CA GLY A 357 21.53 26.99 1.22
C GLY A 357 22.22 27.59 2.44
N LEU A 358 21.66 28.68 2.97
CA LEU A 358 22.12 29.34 4.20
C LEU A 358 21.94 28.44 5.44
N ALA A 359 22.67 28.76 6.52
CA ALA A 359 22.59 28.00 7.77
C ALA A 359 21.21 28.12 8.46
N PRO A 360 20.61 27.02 8.94
CA PRO A 360 19.39 26.99 9.75
C PRO A 360 19.54 27.66 11.12
N ASP A 361 18.41 27.68 11.84
CA ASP A 361 18.32 28.16 13.22
C ASP A 361 19.23 27.37 14.16
N ALA A 362 19.72 28.02 15.22
CA ALA A 362 20.70 27.50 16.17
C ALA A 362 20.26 27.60 17.64
N THR A 363 19.00 27.93 17.91
CA THR A 363 18.45 27.89 19.28
C THR A 363 17.99 26.49 19.65
N SER A 364 18.45 25.97 20.80
CA SER A 364 17.95 24.70 21.34
C SER A 364 16.51 24.84 21.86
N PRO A 365 15.59 23.93 21.49
CA PRO A 365 14.27 23.89 22.09
C PRO A 365 14.33 23.55 23.58
N PHE A 366 13.33 24.00 24.33
CA PHE A 366 13.12 23.70 25.74
C PHE A 366 11.62 23.50 26.04
N VAL A 367 11.32 22.77 27.11
CA VAL A 367 9.93 22.45 27.48
C VAL A 367 9.30 23.60 28.27
N THR A 368 8.13 24.04 27.82
CA THR A 368 7.32 25.10 28.42
C THR A 368 6.27 24.57 29.40
N SER A 369 5.81 23.31 29.25
CA SER A 369 4.91 22.65 30.19
C SER A 369 4.94 21.11 30.08
N ASN A 370 4.54 20.41 31.14
CA ASN A 370 4.43 18.96 31.19
C ASN A 370 3.17 18.47 31.93
N VAL A 371 2.73 17.26 31.61
CA VAL A 371 1.56 16.58 32.19
C VAL A 371 1.89 15.08 32.37
N PRO A 372 1.62 14.42 33.51
CA PRO A 372 1.24 14.98 34.81
C PRO A 372 2.19 16.06 35.29
N ALA A 373 1.72 16.90 36.21
CA ALA A 373 2.59 17.86 36.87
C ALA A 373 3.70 17.13 37.65
N ALA A 374 4.85 17.79 37.82
CA ALA A 374 5.93 17.25 38.64
C ALA A 374 5.44 16.95 40.08
N PHE A 375 5.70 15.73 40.54
CA PHE A 375 5.30 15.17 41.83
C PHE A 375 3.78 14.95 42.02
N GLU A 376 2.99 14.89 40.94
CA GLU A 376 1.57 14.57 41.01
C GLU A 376 1.32 13.14 41.52
N THR A 377 0.28 12.94 42.35
CA THR A 377 -0.04 11.66 43.00
C THR A 377 -1.51 11.29 42.79
N GLY A 378 -1.82 10.00 42.80
CA GLY A 378 -3.17 9.50 42.49
C GLY A 378 -3.48 9.48 40.99
N VAL A 379 -2.46 9.55 40.15
CA VAL A 379 -2.60 9.57 38.69
C VAL A 379 -3.17 8.24 38.18
N GLY A 380 -4.05 8.28 37.19
CA GLY A 380 -4.61 7.06 36.58
C GLY A 380 -3.54 6.20 35.91
N THR A 381 -3.66 4.88 35.95
CA THR A 381 -2.73 3.95 35.27
C THR A 381 -2.86 3.96 33.74
N ASN A 382 -3.85 4.68 33.21
CA ASN A 382 -4.03 5.00 31.79
C ASN A 382 -3.38 6.33 31.37
N ILE A 383 -2.63 7.00 32.23
CA ILE A 383 -1.99 8.27 31.88
C ILE A 383 -0.93 8.09 30.77
N SER A 384 -0.94 9.01 29.81
CA SER A 384 0.08 9.15 28.77
C SER A 384 0.82 10.48 29.00
N PRO A 385 2.05 10.47 29.55
CA PRO A 385 2.77 11.70 29.87
C PRO A 385 3.07 12.55 28.63
N MET A 386 2.88 13.86 28.72
CA MET A 386 3.00 14.82 27.63
C MET A 386 3.96 15.97 27.99
N VAL A 387 4.67 16.48 26.98
CA VAL A 387 5.45 17.73 27.02
C VAL A 387 5.02 18.69 25.92
N VAL A 388 5.15 19.99 26.18
CA VAL A 388 5.04 21.07 25.19
C VAL A 388 6.35 21.85 25.15
N PHE A 389 6.85 22.13 23.95
CA PHE A 389 8.11 22.83 23.68
C PHE A 389 7.85 24.33 23.42
N ASN A 390 8.89 25.16 23.41
CA ASN A 390 8.82 26.58 23.01
C ASN A 390 8.71 26.79 21.50
N GLU A 391 9.03 25.77 20.71
CA GLU A 391 9.10 25.77 19.25
C GLU A 391 8.79 24.38 18.67
N ALA A 392 8.80 24.25 17.33
CA ALA A 392 8.34 23.04 16.65
C ALA A 392 9.43 21.97 16.54
N MET A 393 9.10 20.75 16.95
CA MET A 393 10.02 19.61 16.97
C MET A 393 10.04 18.84 15.65
N LEU A 394 11.20 18.30 15.27
CA LEU A 394 11.32 17.29 14.23
C LEU A 394 10.78 15.97 14.75
N CYS A 395 9.51 15.69 14.50
CA CYS A 395 8.81 14.58 15.14
C CYS A 395 9.33 13.17 14.80
N THR A 396 10.15 13.00 13.77
CA THR A 396 10.89 11.74 13.53
C THR A 396 12.02 11.49 14.54
N SER A 397 12.51 12.53 15.21
CA SER A 397 13.52 12.43 16.27
C SER A 397 12.91 12.20 17.66
N VAL A 398 11.67 12.64 17.89
CA VAL A 398 10.96 12.55 19.18
C VAL A 398 10.25 11.20 19.28
N THR A 399 10.98 10.19 19.73
CA THR A 399 10.60 8.77 19.75
C THR A 399 10.71 8.19 21.16
N SER A 400 10.33 6.93 21.36
CA SER A 400 10.56 6.20 22.62
C SER A 400 12.05 5.99 22.97
N ALA A 401 12.99 6.38 22.09
CA ALA A 401 14.41 6.46 22.40
C ALA A 401 14.86 7.83 22.98
N SER A 402 14.12 8.91 22.69
CA SER A 402 14.45 10.28 23.12
C SER A 402 13.54 10.81 24.23
N MET A 403 12.28 10.36 24.29
CA MET A 403 11.36 10.53 25.42
C MET A 403 11.05 9.15 26.02
N LYS A 404 11.38 8.95 27.30
CA LYS A 404 11.31 7.64 27.98
C LYS A 404 10.51 7.72 29.28
N LEU A 405 9.89 6.60 29.66
CA LEU A 405 9.27 6.41 30.98
C LEU A 405 9.94 5.23 31.70
N LYS A 406 10.29 5.39 32.99
CA LYS A 406 10.80 4.29 33.83
C LYS A 406 10.11 4.22 35.19
N ARG A 407 10.05 3.02 35.77
CA ARG A 407 9.68 2.84 37.18
C ARG A 407 10.82 3.32 38.08
N GLN A 408 10.53 4.26 38.98
CA GLN A 408 11.55 4.87 39.86
C GLN A 408 12.21 3.82 40.76
N SER A 409 11.43 2.88 41.31
CA SER A 409 11.88 1.85 42.25
C SER A 409 12.78 0.76 41.66
N THR A 410 12.73 0.53 40.35
CA THR A 410 13.52 -0.52 39.67
C THR A 410 14.49 0.02 38.62
N GLY A 411 14.35 1.29 38.22
CA GLY A 411 15.11 1.89 37.12
C GLY A 411 14.76 1.35 35.73
N VAL A 412 13.80 0.42 35.63
CA VAL A 412 13.44 -0.25 34.37
C VAL A 412 12.55 0.66 33.52
N TYR A 413 12.98 0.94 32.29
CA TYR A 413 12.17 1.62 31.28
C TYR A 413 11.00 0.74 30.82
N LEU A 414 9.85 1.35 30.61
CA LEU A 414 8.69 0.69 30.01
C LEU A 414 8.76 0.76 28.49
N LEU A 415 8.14 -0.22 27.84
CA LEU A 415 7.83 -0.15 26.41
C LEU A 415 6.62 0.77 26.20
N GLY A 416 6.63 1.48 25.09
CA GLY A 416 5.61 2.45 24.72
C GLY A 416 5.97 3.18 23.43
N SER A 417 4.99 3.86 22.84
CA SER A 417 5.16 4.72 21.66
C SER A 417 5.26 6.19 22.08
N VAL A 418 5.77 7.03 21.19
CA VAL A 418 5.76 8.48 21.36
C VAL A 418 5.15 9.10 20.11
N ASN A 419 4.11 9.90 20.30
CA ASN A 419 3.45 10.65 19.25
C ASN A 419 3.83 12.11 19.41
N CYS A 420 4.56 12.66 18.44
CA CYS A 420 4.92 14.07 18.39
C CYS A 420 4.07 14.80 17.35
N PHE A 421 3.65 16.03 17.67
CA PHE A 421 2.95 16.93 16.77
C PHE A 421 3.36 18.38 17.03
N GLY A 422 4.02 19.00 16.05
CA GLY A 422 4.46 20.39 16.13
C GLY A 422 5.29 20.67 17.39
N THR A 423 4.77 21.49 18.28
CA THR A 423 5.42 21.89 19.54
C THR A 423 5.10 20.96 20.72
N SER A 424 4.69 19.70 20.49
CA SER A 424 4.25 18.80 21.57
C SER A 424 4.60 17.33 21.33
N ALA A 425 4.75 16.56 22.41
CA ALA A 425 4.94 15.11 22.34
C ALA A 425 4.31 14.36 23.53
N THR A 426 3.69 13.21 23.24
CA THR A 426 2.99 12.37 24.22
C THR A 426 3.55 10.95 24.18
N TRP A 427 3.98 10.45 25.34
CA TRP A 427 4.43 9.07 25.55
C TRP A 427 3.25 8.18 25.95
N THR A 428 2.97 7.13 25.19
CA THR A 428 1.83 6.22 25.40
C THR A 428 2.34 4.85 25.84
N PRO A 429 1.88 4.28 26.98
CA PRO A 429 2.28 2.95 27.43
C PRO A 429 1.92 1.85 26.43
N ASP A 430 2.80 0.87 26.25
CA ASP A 430 2.48 -0.36 25.53
C ASP A 430 1.42 -1.16 26.33
N PRO A 431 0.28 -1.58 25.72
CA PRO A 431 -0.76 -2.35 26.40
C PRO A 431 -0.28 -3.67 27.04
N SER A 432 0.86 -4.23 26.57
CA SER A 432 1.50 -5.41 27.17
C SER A 432 2.24 -5.11 28.49
N ASN A 433 2.53 -3.84 28.79
CA ASN A 433 3.24 -3.39 29.97
C ASN A 433 2.54 -2.16 30.60
N PRO A 434 1.27 -2.30 31.06
CA PRO A 434 0.51 -1.20 31.62
C PRO A 434 1.17 -0.61 32.88
N LEU A 435 0.86 0.65 33.18
CA LEU A 435 1.33 1.28 34.41
C LEU A 435 0.77 0.51 35.62
N SER A 436 1.66 0.14 36.52
CA SER A 436 1.32 -0.57 37.74
C SER A 436 0.72 0.40 38.75
N PHE A 437 -0.16 -0.11 39.59
CA PHE A 437 -0.83 0.64 40.65
C PHE A 437 0.17 1.04 41.77
N ASN A 438 -0.10 2.12 42.49
CA ASN A 438 0.72 2.66 43.59
C ASN A 438 2.23 2.75 43.26
N THR A 439 2.57 3.16 42.05
CA THR A 439 3.93 3.12 41.51
C THR A 439 4.40 4.50 41.04
N THR A 440 5.57 4.93 41.49
CA THR A 440 6.21 6.16 41.03
C THR A 440 6.98 5.94 39.73
N TYR A 441 6.75 6.82 38.77
CA TYR A 441 7.33 6.82 37.44
C TYR A 441 8.12 8.10 37.19
N VAL A 442 9.22 7.99 36.45
CA VAL A 442 10.05 9.11 36.00
C VAL A 442 9.98 9.19 34.47
N VAL A 443 9.61 10.35 33.94
CA VAL A 443 9.72 10.68 32.52
C VAL A 443 11.07 11.36 32.29
N GLU A 444 11.78 10.96 31.23
CA GLU A 444 13.08 11.51 30.85
C GLU A 444 13.10 11.88 29.37
N LEU A 445 13.46 13.13 29.09
CA LEU A 445 13.62 13.68 27.76
C LEU A 445 15.11 14.01 27.53
N ASN A 446 15.70 13.50 26.45
CA ASN A 446 17.12 13.61 26.18
C ASN A 446 17.44 14.26 24.82
N VAL A 447 18.73 14.53 24.59
CA VAL A 447 19.26 15.24 23.41
C VAL A 447 18.92 14.60 22.05
N GLY A 448 18.39 13.38 22.03
CA GLY A 448 17.89 12.74 20.80
C GLY A 448 16.57 13.32 20.28
N ALA A 449 15.89 14.17 21.04
CA ALA A 449 14.74 14.94 20.56
C ALA A 449 15.23 16.28 20.01
N LEU A 450 14.97 16.54 18.73
CA LEU A 450 15.50 17.66 17.95
C LEU A 450 14.37 18.56 17.40
N ASP A 451 14.66 19.83 17.15
CA ASP A 451 13.82 20.70 16.31
C ASP A 451 13.96 20.42 14.80
N ALA A 452 13.19 21.13 13.97
CA ALA A 452 13.27 21.06 12.50
C ALA A 452 14.62 21.52 11.90
N SER A 453 15.48 22.16 12.70
CA SER A 453 16.83 22.62 12.38
C SER A 453 17.93 21.71 12.95
N ASN A 454 17.55 20.55 13.52
CA ASN A 454 18.40 19.58 14.24
C ASN A 454 19.01 20.05 15.58
N ASN A 455 18.55 21.14 16.21
CA ASN A 455 19.00 21.51 17.55
C ASN A 455 18.37 20.58 18.61
N SER A 456 19.21 19.99 19.46
CA SER A 456 18.76 19.14 20.58
C SER A 456 17.99 19.94 21.63
N VAL A 457 16.90 19.36 22.14
CA VAL A 457 16.22 19.87 23.33
C VAL A 457 17.15 19.87 24.54
N ILE A 458 17.02 20.91 25.38
CA ILE A 458 17.62 20.93 26.72
C ILE A 458 17.05 19.74 27.52
N PRO A 459 17.88 18.75 27.94
CA PRO A 459 17.39 17.55 28.62
C PRO A 459 16.68 17.86 29.93
N MET A 460 15.62 17.10 30.23
CA MET A 460 14.85 17.25 31.46
C MET A 460 14.29 15.92 31.95
N SER A 461 13.89 15.89 33.22
CA SER A 461 13.11 14.79 33.79
C SER A 461 12.17 15.29 34.89
N TRP A 462 11.09 14.53 35.11
CA TRP A 462 10.16 14.75 36.23
C TRP A 462 9.47 13.43 36.60
N GLU A 463 8.77 13.40 37.73
CA GLU A 463 8.14 12.20 38.27
C GLU A 463 6.67 12.40 38.67
N PHE A 464 5.91 11.30 38.71
CA PHE A 464 4.51 11.22 39.16
C PHE A 464 4.19 9.83 39.75
N THR A 465 3.09 9.66 40.48
CA THR A 465 2.72 8.40 41.16
C THR A 465 1.27 7.97 40.89
N THR A 466 1.09 6.71 40.50
CA THR A 466 -0.23 6.11 40.16
C THR A 466 -1.06 5.66 41.37
N GLY A 467 -2.38 5.52 41.22
CA GLY A 467 -3.32 5.02 42.26
C GLY A 467 -3.46 3.48 42.37
N PRO A 468 -4.35 2.94 43.23
CA PRO A 468 -4.63 1.49 43.44
C PRO A 468 -5.53 0.82 42.38
N GLY A 469 -5.63 -0.53 42.35
CA GLY A 469 -6.27 -1.34 41.28
C GLY A 469 -7.15 -2.54 41.70
N PRO A 470 -7.66 -3.36 40.74
CA PRO A 470 -8.73 -4.36 40.93
C PRO A 470 -8.26 -5.74 41.45
N ASP A 471 -9.22 -6.52 41.97
CA ASP A 471 -9.00 -7.73 42.79
C ASP A 471 -9.10 -9.05 42.01
N VAL A 472 -8.26 -10.03 42.38
CA VAL A 472 -8.13 -11.39 41.78
C VAL A 472 -7.70 -12.45 42.80
N ILE A 473 -7.77 -12.13 44.10
CA ILE A 473 -7.31 -13.02 45.17
C ILE A 473 -8.44 -14.00 45.52
N SER A 474 -8.12 -15.16 46.11
CA SER A 474 -9.15 -16.07 46.62
C SER A 474 -9.43 -15.78 48.10
N PRO A 475 -10.70 -15.67 48.51
CA PRO A 475 -11.04 -15.30 49.88
C PRO A 475 -10.47 -16.28 50.92
N LEU A 476 -9.75 -15.69 51.86
CA LEU A 476 -9.22 -16.29 53.07
C LEU A 476 -10.09 -15.88 54.26
N VAL A 477 -10.41 -16.84 55.14
CA VAL A 477 -10.99 -16.53 56.45
C VAL A 477 -9.95 -15.79 57.29
N SER A 478 -10.16 -14.48 57.48
CA SER A 478 -9.26 -13.60 58.23
C SER A 478 -9.46 -13.74 59.75
N PHE A 479 -10.69 -14.02 60.19
CA PHE A 479 -11.03 -14.18 61.61
C PHE A 479 -12.34 -14.96 61.80
N VAL A 480 -12.46 -15.67 62.92
CA VAL A 480 -13.73 -16.27 63.40
C VAL A 480 -13.95 -15.92 64.86
N ALA A 481 -15.18 -15.57 65.20
CA ALA A 481 -15.67 -15.45 66.57
C ALA A 481 -16.91 -16.34 66.77
N PRO A 482 -17.00 -17.10 67.87
CA PRO A 482 -15.93 -17.35 68.83
C PRO A 482 -14.75 -18.08 68.18
N GLY A 483 -13.53 -17.78 68.63
CA GLY A 483 -12.29 -18.30 68.02
C GLY A 483 -12.19 -19.81 68.09
N ASN A 484 -11.42 -20.42 67.18
CA ASN A 484 -11.26 -21.88 67.13
C ASN A 484 -10.68 -22.42 68.46
N GLY A 485 -11.41 -23.31 69.12
CA GLY A 485 -11.08 -23.86 70.45
C GLY A 485 -11.44 -22.97 71.64
N SER A 486 -12.08 -21.81 71.44
CA SER A 486 -12.42 -20.89 72.53
C SER A 486 -13.46 -21.45 73.50
N THR A 487 -13.41 -20.98 74.74
CA THR A 487 -14.39 -21.25 75.80
C THR A 487 -14.98 -19.95 76.33
N GLY A 488 -16.18 -20.00 76.91
CA GLY A 488 -16.83 -18.82 77.48
C GLY A 488 -17.73 -18.01 76.53
N ALA A 489 -18.01 -18.48 75.31
CA ALA A 489 -18.81 -17.76 74.31
C ALA A 489 -20.25 -17.44 74.77
N PRO A 490 -20.88 -16.31 74.37
CA PRO A 490 -22.23 -15.99 74.81
C PRO A 490 -23.24 -17.01 74.24
N ILE A 491 -24.17 -17.50 75.06
CA ILE A 491 -25.18 -18.50 74.64
C ILE A 491 -26.14 -18.01 73.56
N ASN A 492 -26.34 -16.70 73.46
CA ASN A 492 -27.11 -16.00 72.43
C ASN A 492 -26.18 -15.13 71.55
N GLY A 493 -24.87 -15.34 71.63
CA GLY A 493 -23.88 -14.58 70.88
C GLY A 493 -23.96 -14.91 69.40
N GLY A 494 -23.92 -13.87 68.56
CA GLY A 494 -23.70 -14.06 67.13
C GLY A 494 -22.34 -14.69 66.91
N ILE A 495 -22.32 -15.81 66.19
CA ILE A 495 -21.10 -16.37 65.63
C ILE A 495 -20.81 -15.54 64.37
N SER A 496 -19.57 -15.14 64.13
CA SER A 496 -19.19 -14.36 62.96
C SER A 496 -17.91 -14.88 62.33
N VAL A 497 -17.90 -14.98 61.00
CA VAL A 497 -16.71 -15.17 60.19
C VAL A 497 -16.42 -13.88 59.43
N ALA A 498 -15.16 -13.46 59.44
CA ALA A 498 -14.64 -12.41 58.58
C ALA A 498 -13.70 -13.03 57.55
N PHE A 499 -13.76 -12.48 56.35
CA PHE A 499 -12.91 -12.78 55.21
C PHE A 499 -11.94 -11.60 55.03
N ASN A 500 -10.85 -11.78 54.29
CA ASN A 500 -9.94 -10.69 53.90
C ASN A 500 -10.54 -9.76 52.83
N GLU A 501 -11.61 -10.19 52.16
CA GLU A 501 -12.19 -9.55 50.99
C GLU A 501 -13.72 -9.78 50.90
N THR A 502 -14.38 -9.20 49.89
CA THR A 502 -15.85 -9.04 49.85
C THR A 502 -16.56 -10.26 49.26
N MET A 503 -17.44 -10.89 50.04
CA MET A 503 -18.08 -12.15 49.66
C MET A 503 -19.37 -11.99 48.85
N ASN A 504 -19.60 -12.92 47.92
CA ASN A 504 -20.89 -13.04 47.25
C ASN A 504 -21.90 -13.72 48.19
N CYS A 505 -22.70 -12.89 48.85
CA CYS A 505 -23.70 -13.31 49.82
C CYS A 505 -24.73 -14.32 49.27
N GLY A 506 -24.97 -14.37 47.95
CA GLY A 506 -25.84 -15.38 47.34
C GLY A 506 -25.29 -16.81 47.48
N THR A 507 -23.97 -16.97 47.50
CA THR A 507 -23.31 -18.27 47.68
C THR A 507 -23.21 -18.70 49.15
N ILE A 508 -23.17 -17.74 50.07
CA ILE A 508 -23.05 -17.99 51.53
C ILE A 508 -24.33 -18.57 52.13
N LEU A 509 -25.50 -18.14 51.64
CA LEU A 509 -26.81 -18.47 52.24
C LEU A 509 -27.19 -19.97 52.27
N GLY A 510 -26.44 -20.84 51.58
CA GLY A 510 -26.56 -22.30 51.68
C GLY A 510 -25.23 -23.03 51.90
N GLY A 511 -24.14 -22.30 52.16
CA GLY A 511 -22.78 -22.83 52.20
C GLY A 511 -22.20 -23.05 53.60
N ILE A 512 -22.95 -22.75 54.67
CA ILE A 512 -22.47 -22.82 56.06
C ILE A 512 -23.38 -23.75 56.89
N THR A 513 -22.79 -24.63 57.69
CA THR A 513 -23.51 -25.52 58.63
C THR A 513 -22.89 -25.51 60.04
N MET A 514 -23.65 -25.93 61.04
CA MET A 514 -23.22 -25.99 62.45
C MET A 514 -23.77 -27.26 63.13
N ASP A 515 -22.90 -28.01 63.79
CA ASP A 515 -23.18 -29.34 64.34
C ASP A 515 -22.77 -29.48 65.82
N ASP A 516 -23.43 -30.42 66.52
CA ASP A 516 -23.09 -30.92 67.85
C ASP A 516 -22.37 -32.28 67.73
N PRO A 517 -21.13 -32.43 68.24
CA PRO A 517 -20.35 -33.67 68.08
C PRO A 517 -20.97 -34.92 68.72
N LEU A 518 -22.02 -34.79 69.56
CA LEU A 518 -22.74 -35.94 70.12
C LEU A 518 -23.87 -36.48 69.21
N ASN A 519 -24.25 -35.79 68.13
CA ASN A 519 -25.19 -36.28 67.11
C ASN A 519 -24.77 -35.83 65.69
N PRO A 520 -23.77 -36.49 65.07
CA PRO A 520 -23.33 -36.15 63.71
C PRO A 520 -24.47 -36.28 62.70
N GLY A 521 -24.81 -35.18 62.00
CA GLY A 521 -25.87 -35.15 60.98
C GLY A 521 -27.17 -34.48 61.40
N PHE A 522 -27.28 -33.97 62.64
CA PHE A 522 -28.36 -33.06 63.04
C PHE A 522 -27.86 -31.61 63.05
N ASN A 523 -27.96 -30.95 61.89
CA ASN A 523 -27.69 -29.52 61.75
C ASN A 523 -28.48 -28.73 62.82
N THR A 524 -27.81 -27.87 63.57
CA THR A 524 -28.50 -26.88 64.40
C THR A 524 -29.16 -25.86 63.48
N ASN A 525 -30.41 -25.47 63.78
CA ASN A 525 -31.07 -24.44 62.97
C ASN A 525 -30.36 -23.10 63.19
N ILE A 526 -29.75 -22.59 62.12
CA ILE A 526 -29.01 -21.33 62.08
C ILE A 526 -29.62 -20.41 61.02
N LEU A 527 -29.61 -19.10 61.31
CA LEU A 527 -29.85 -18.04 60.34
C LEU A 527 -28.49 -17.47 59.93
N VAL A 528 -28.19 -17.45 58.64
CA VAL A 528 -26.93 -16.87 58.13
C VAL A 528 -27.24 -15.55 57.42
N ASN A 529 -26.58 -14.47 57.85
CA ASN A 529 -26.64 -13.15 57.20
C ASN A 529 -25.24 -12.75 56.75
N CYS A 530 -25.08 -12.43 55.47
CA CYS A 530 -23.83 -11.95 54.89
C CYS A 530 -23.87 -10.44 54.66
N SER A 531 -22.74 -9.77 54.91
CA SER A 531 -22.54 -8.34 54.70
C SER A 531 -21.09 -8.07 54.33
N GLY A 532 -20.83 -7.95 53.03
CA GLY A 532 -19.51 -7.62 52.48
C GLY A 532 -18.45 -8.67 52.84
N THR A 533 -17.42 -8.26 53.59
CA THR A 533 -16.33 -9.15 54.03
C THR A 533 -16.67 -10.01 55.25
N THR A 534 -17.94 -10.04 55.70
CA THR A 534 -18.34 -10.77 56.91
C THR A 534 -19.62 -11.57 56.71
N ALA A 535 -19.73 -12.70 57.41
CA ALA A 535 -20.99 -13.40 57.61
C ALA A 535 -21.24 -13.66 59.09
N THR A 536 -22.48 -13.47 59.51
CA THR A 536 -22.97 -13.73 60.86
C THR A 536 -23.90 -14.93 60.83
N ILE A 537 -23.75 -15.80 61.83
CA ILE A 537 -24.47 -17.04 62.00
C ILE A 537 -25.17 -16.93 63.36
N THR A 538 -26.49 -16.87 63.34
CA THR A 538 -27.33 -16.74 64.53
C THR A 538 -28.05 -18.05 64.78
N PRO A 539 -27.75 -18.77 65.88
CA PRO A 539 -28.56 -19.90 66.31
C PRO A 539 -30.02 -19.48 66.53
N THR A 540 -30.98 -20.18 65.93
CA THR A 540 -32.41 -19.80 66.04
C THR A 540 -33.01 -20.06 67.42
N ALA A 541 -32.27 -20.72 68.30
CA ALA A 541 -32.54 -20.87 69.72
C ALA A 541 -31.22 -20.70 70.50
N SER A 542 -31.28 -20.20 71.73
CA SER A 542 -30.10 -20.03 72.57
C SER A 542 -29.31 -21.33 72.71
N LEU A 543 -28.00 -21.27 72.50
CA LEU A 543 -27.07 -22.35 72.73
C LEU A 543 -27.10 -22.74 74.22
N ALA A 544 -26.81 -24.00 74.54
CA ALA A 544 -26.70 -24.41 75.94
C ALA A 544 -25.45 -23.78 76.58
N PHE A 545 -25.53 -23.40 77.85
CA PHE A 545 -24.37 -22.97 78.65
C PHE A 545 -23.32 -24.09 78.73
N ASN A 546 -22.04 -23.71 78.70
CA ASN A 546 -20.88 -24.60 78.79
C ASN A 546 -20.91 -25.79 77.80
N LYS A 547 -21.32 -25.56 76.54
CA LYS A 547 -21.43 -26.59 75.50
C LYS A 547 -20.63 -26.26 74.24
N THR A 548 -19.99 -27.28 73.65
CA THR A 548 -19.10 -27.18 72.48
C THR A 548 -19.86 -27.44 71.17
N TYR A 549 -19.52 -26.67 70.12
CA TYR A 549 -20.12 -26.76 68.78
C TYR A 549 -19.05 -26.66 67.67
N THR A 550 -19.35 -27.20 66.49
CA THR A 550 -18.52 -27.17 65.27
C THR A 550 -19.21 -26.38 64.17
N VAL A 551 -18.47 -25.59 63.39
CA VAL A 551 -18.98 -24.84 62.22
C VAL A 551 -18.18 -25.18 60.97
N THR A 552 -18.85 -25.31 59.82
CA THR A 552 -18.28 -25.70 58.52
C THR A 552 -18.69 -24.72 57.41
N ILE A 553 -17.77 -24.39 56.50
CA ILE A 553 -17.99 -23.59 55.29
C ILE A 553 -17.61 -24.42 54.05
N ALA A 554 -18.52 -24.53 53.08
CA ALA A 554 -18.33 -25.26 51.83
C ALA A 554 -17.51 -24.48 50.80
N ASN A 555 -16.81 -25.20 49.89
CA ASN A 555 -16.08 -24.60 48.76
C ASN A 555 -16.96 -23.96 47.67
N THR A 556 -18.29 -24.09 47.76
CA THR A 556 -19.23 -23.39 46.90
C THR A 556 -19.41 -21.91 47.28
N VAL A 557 -18.85 -21.48 48.40
CA VAL A 557 -18.81 -20.08 48.84
C VAL A 557 -17.73 -19.31 48.07
N MET A 558 -18.11 -18.19 47.45
CA MET A 558 -17.26 -17.38 46.55
C MET A 558 -17.28 -15.89 46.92
N ASP A 559 -16.28 -15.15 46.46
CA ASP A 559 -16.28 -13.67 46.47
C ASP A 559 -17.21 -13.07 45.40
N VAL A 560 -17.33 -11.73 45.40
CA VAL A 560 -18.11 -10.96 44.40
C VAL A 560 -17.54 -10.96 42.99
N PHE A 561 -16.33 -11.49 42.79
CA PHE A 561 -15.65 -11.68 41.50
C PHE A 561 -15.52 -13.17 41.11
N ASN A 562 -16.25 -14.05 41.80
CA ASN A 562 -16.38 -15.50 41.60
C ASN A 562 -15.16 -16.38 41.98
N ASN A 563 -14.20 -15.92 42.80
CA ASN A 563 -13.16 -16.81 43.32
C ASN A 563 -13.66 -17.60 44.55
N PRO A 564 -13.38 -18.92 44.65
CA PRO A 564 -13.85 -19.76 45.76
C PRO A 564 -12.99 -19.62 47.04
N ILE A 565 -13.60 -19.88 48.19
CA ILE A 565 -12.94 -19.83 49.50
C ILE A 565 -11.76 -20.81 49.65
N THR A 566 -10.68 -20.34 50.27
CA THR A 566 -9.51 -21.17 50.61
C THR A 566 -9.82 -22.15 51.75
N PRO A 567 -9.75 -23.48 51.55
CA PRO A 567 -10.08 -24.47 52.58
C PRO A 567 -8.98 -24.59 53.65
N ASN A 568 -9.35 -24.91 54.88
CA ASN A 568 -8.39 -25.19 55.98
C ASN A 568 -8.24 -26.68 56.30
N ASN A 569 -9.04 -27.55 55.67
CA ASN A 569 -8.92 -29.00 55.78
C ASN A 569 -8.67 -29.64 54.41
N GLY A 570 -8.01 -30.81 54.41
CA GLY A 570 -7.66 -31.57 53.20
C GLY A 570 -8.86 -32.18 52.45
N ALA A 571 -10.09 -31.86 52.85
CA ALA A 571 -11.33 -32.30 52.23
C ALA A 571 -12.07 -31.18 51.47
N GLY A 572 -11.44 -30.01 51.30
CA GLY A 572 -11.98 -28.92 50.49
C GLY A 572 -13.06 -28.09 51.19
N THR A 573 -13.00 -27.94 52.51
CA THR A 573 -13.89 -27.05 53.30
C THR A 573 -13.10 -26.26 54.35
N TYR A 574 -13.73 -25.29 54.99
CA TYR A 574 -13.17 -24.56 56.14
C TYR A 574 -13.97 -24.89 57.41
N THR A 575 -13.30 -25.31 58.50
CA THR A 575 -13.95 -25.80 59.73
C THR A 575 -13.32 -25.25 61.02
N TRP A 576 -14.12 -24.98 62.06
CA TRP A 576 -13.65 -24.61 63.41
C TRP A 576 -14.64 -24.98 64.55
N VAL A 577 -14.22 -24.90 65.82
CA VAL A 577 -15.03 -25.25 67.01
C VAL A 577 -15.00 -24.19 68.13
N PHE A 578 -16.00 -24.15 69.03
CA PHE A 578 -16.00 -23.27 70.23
C PHE A 578 -16.96 -23.74 71.36
N THR A 579 -16.88 -23.16 72.57
CA THR A 579 -17.68 -23.50 73.78
C THR A 579 -18.22 -22.25 74.53
N THR A 580 -19.42 -22.32 75.13
CA THR A 580 -20.16 -21.17 75.74
C THR A 580 -19.86 -20.82 77.24
N GLY A 581 -20.36 -19.67 77.75
CA GLY A 581 -20.03 -19.07 79.08
C GLY A 581 -21.13 -18.25 79.80
N ASN A 582 -20.75 -17.47 80.83
CA ASN A 582 -21.62 -16.84 81.86
C ASN A 582 -21.48 -15.27 81.85
N ALA A 583 -22.49 -14.42 82.19
CA ALA A 583 -22.56 -12.93 81.91
C ALA A 583 -22.83 -12.03 83.19
N PRO A 584 -22.98 -10.66 83.21
CA PRO A 584 -23.17 -9.58 82.18
C PRO A 584 -22.34 -8.25 82.35
N ASP A 585 -22.83 -7.04 81.94
CA ASP A 585 -22.05 -5.80 81.59
C ASP A 585 -22.76 -4.39 81.73
N LEU A 586 -22.12 -3.24 81.36
CA LEU A 586 -22.43 -1.87 81.88
C LEU A 586 -22.05 -0.53 81.10
N THR A 587 -21.71 -0.45 79.79
CA THR A 587 -20.98 0.73 79.19
C THR A 587 -21.76 2.00 78.67
N ASN A 588 -21.40 2.63 77.52
CA ASN A 588 -22.04 3.81 76.87
C ASN A 588 -21.58 3.92 75.37
N PRO A 589 -22.49 4.08 74.39
CA PRO A 589 -22.15 4.03 72.96
C PRO A 589 -21.59 5.34 72.37
N GLN A 590 -20.64 5.21 71.44
CA GLN A 590 -20.03 6.30 70.65
C GLN A 590 -19.98 5.94 69.17
N VAL A 591 -20.01 6.91 68.24
CA VAL A 591 -19.80 6.65 66.80
C VAL A 591 -18.33 6.31 66.52
N PHE A 592 -18.10 5.16 65.89
CA PHE A 592 -16.77 4.64 65.54
C PHE A 592 -16.41 4.88 64.07
N MET A 593 -17.37 4.75 63.14
CA MET A 593 -17.12 4.89 61.69
C MET A 593 -18.38 5.33 60.95
N THR A 594 -18.19 6.01 59.81
CA THR A 594 -19.27 6.38 58.86
C THR A 594 -18.89 6.02 57.43
N ASN A 595 -19.88 5.67 56.61
CA ASN A 595 -19.74 5.44 55.16
C ASN A 595 -20.98 6.02 54.44
N PRO A 596 -20.89 6.91 53.43
CA PRO A 596 -19.68 7.54 52.91
C PRO A 596 -18.86 8.20 54.03
N ILE A 597 -17.53 8.10 53.95
CA ILE A 597 -16.65 8.77 54.92
C ILE A 597 -16.82 10.29 54.79
N SER A 598 -16.55 11.03 55.88
CA SER A 598 -16.62 12.49 55.86
C SER A 598 -15.78 13.07 54.73
N THR A 599 -16.35 13.99 53.95
CA THR A 599 -15.79 14.64 52.75
C THR A 599 -15.58 13.76 51.51
N ALA A 600 -16.10 12.53 51.46
CA ALA A 600 -16.06 11.70 50.26
C ALA A 600 -16.69 12.39 49.03
N THR A 601 -16.06 12.27 47.86
CA THR A 601 -16.57 12.76 46.57
C THR A 601 -16.90 11.59 45.64
N ASN A 602 -17.61 11.87 44.53
CA ASN A 602 -18.05 10.86 43.55
C ASN A 602 -18.89 9.70 44.14
N VAL A 603 -19.60 9.95 45.24
CA VAL A 603 -20.54 8.99 45.83
C VAL A 603 -21.66 8.67 44.83
N ALA A 604 -22.08 7.41 44.72
CA ALA A 604 -23.16 7.06 43.80
C ALA A 604 -24.49 7.68 44.27
N THR A 605 -25.34 8.10 43.33
CA THR A 605 -26.62 8.75 43.64
C THR A 605 -27.60 7.85 44.40
N ASN A 606 -27.34 6.54 44.47
CA ASN A 606 -28.11 5.56 45.22
C ASN A 606 -27.35 4.95 46.43
N SER A 607 -26.23 5.52 46.87
CA SER A 607 -25.45 4.98 47.99
C SER A 607 -26.23 5.00 49.32
N ASN A 608 -26.08 3.94 50.11
CA ASN A 608 -26.58 3.89 51.48
C ASN A 608 -25.63 4.62 52.44
N ILE A 609 -26.19 5.18 53.50
CA ILE A 609 -25.45 5.83 54.60
C ILE A 609 -25.35 4.82 55.76
N VAL A 610 -24.14 4.48 56.19
CA VAL A 610 -23.87 3.49 57.25
C VAL A 610 -23.11 4.15 58.40
N VAL A 611 -23.46 3.78 59.62
CA VAL A 611 -22.82 4.22 60.87
C VAL A 611 -22.52 3.00 61.74
N ALA A 612 -21.30 2.95 62.28
CA ALA A 612 -20.90 1.97 63.30
C ALA A 612 -20.67 2.67 64.65
N PHE A 613 -20.93 1.95 65.72
CA PHE A 613 -20.80 2.39 67.11
C PHE A 613 -19.79 1.51 67.88
N THR A 614 -19.36 1.96 69.06
CA THR A 614 -18.40 1.24 69.92
C THR A 614 -18.98 0.02 70.62
N GLU A 615 -20.31 -0.09 70.71
CA GLU A 615 -21.02 -1.21 71.36
C GLU A 615 -22.42 -1.40 70.76
N THR A 616 -23.14 -2.44 71.22
CA THR A 616 -24.44 -2.82 70.64
C THR A 616 -25.55 -1.85 71.02
N ILE A 617 -26.25 -1.32 70.01
CA ILE A 617 -27.25 -0.27 70.15
C ILE A 617 -28.70 -0.78 70.18
N ASP A 618 -29.57 -0.11 70.96
CA ASP A 618 -31.02 -0.24 70.80
C ASP A 618 -31.50 0.51 69.55
N CYS A 619 -31.64 -0.27 68.48
CA CYS A 619 -32.33 0.03 67.23
C CYS A 619 -33.56 0.96 67.32
N ASN A 620 -34.35 0.86 68.39
CA ASN A 620 -35.58 1.64 68.54
C ASN A 620 -35.30 3.11 68.84
N THR A 621 -34.22 3.40 69.56
CA THR A 621 -33.79 4.76 69.97
C THR A 621 -33.02 5.52 68.88
N LEU A 622 -32.56 4.81 67.85
CA LEU A 622 -31.72 5.35 66.79
C LEU A 622 -32.48 6.30 65.84
N ASN A 623 -31.97 7.52 65.71
CA ASN A 623 -32.45 8.58 64.82
C ASN A 623 -31.30 9.16 63.98
N LEU A 624 -31.45 9.18 62.65
CA LEU A 624 -30.56 9.85 61.70
C LEU A 624 -31.37 10.72 60.73
N THR A 625 -30.82 11.87 60.37
CA THR A 625 -31.35 12.82 59.38
C THR A 625 -30.30 13.16 58.33
N VAL A 626 -30.72 13.40 57.09
CA VAL A 626 -29.90 13.94 56.01
C VAL A 626 -30.42 15.33 55.64
N ASN A 627 -29.53 16.26 55.29
CA ASN A 627 -29.93 17.57 54.79
C ASN A 627 -30.74 17.47 53.47
N ASN A 628 -31.32 18.59 53.03
CA ASN A 628 -32.18 18.67 51.85
C ASN A 628 -33.45 17.78 51.90
N GLY A 629 -33.82 17.29 53.08
CA GLY A 629 -35.08 16.56 53.30
C GLY A 629 -35.11 15.14 52.75
N ILE A 630 -33.96 14.54 52.44
CA ILE A 630 -33.89 13.14 51.99
C ILE A 630 -34.33 12.22 53.12
N ALA A 631 -35.49 11.58 52.95
CA ALA A 631 -35.96 10.53 53.85
C ALA A 631 -35.15 9.24 53.65
N VAL A 632 -34.92 8.52 54.74
CA VAL A 632 -34.13 7.28 54.75
C VAL A 632 -34.88 6.14 55.44
N THR A 633 -34.77 4.92 54.90
CA THR A 633 -35.21 3.70 55.59
C THR A 633 -34.08 3.12 56.42
N LYS A 634 -34.33 2.87 57.71
CA LYS A 634 -33.32 2.35 58.64
C LYS A 634 -33.34 0.82 58.75
N THR A 635 -32.15 0.21 58.72
CA THR A 635 -31.87 -1.14 59.17
C THR A 635 -30.72 -1.09 60.17
N CYS A 636 -30.81 -1.82 61.27
CA CYS A 636 -29.79 -1.78 62.33
C CYS A 636 -29.65 -3.16 62.97
N SER A 637 -28.44 -3.48 63.41
CA SER A 637 -28.10 -4.76 64.01
C SER A 637 -26.78 -4.64 64.77
N GLY A 638 -26.72 -5.16 65.99
CA GLY A 638 -25.50 -5.08 66.79
C GLY A 638 -25.08 -3.63 67.04
N ALA A 639 -23.81 -3.33 66.80
CA ALA A 639 -23.23 -2.00 66.90
C ALA A 639 -23.33 -1.18 65.59
N THR A 640 -24.19 -1.54 64.62
CA THR A 640 -24.22 -0.87 63.31
C THR A 640 -25.64 -0.53 62.83
N ALA A 641 -25.72 0.49 61.98
CA ALA A 641 -26.93 0.88 61.30
C ALA A 641 -26.67 1.36 59.87
N SER A 642 -27.56 1.01 58.97
CA SER A 642 -27.59 1.40 57.57
C SER A 642 -28.89 2.12 57.25
N PHE A 643 -28.80 3.13 56.41
CA PHE A 643 -29.86 4.05 56.04
C PHE A 643 -29.87 4.18 54.53
N ALA A 644 -30.87 3.59 53.88
CA ALA A 644 -31.03 3.70 52.43
C ALA A 644 -31.88 4.94 52.10
N PRO A 645 -31.45 5.83 51.19
CA PRO A 645 -32.26 6.97 50.78
C PRO A 645 -33.50 6.50 50.01
N THR A 646 -34.69 6.99 50.38
CA THR A 646 -35.96 6.60 49.71
C THR A 646 -36.11 7.20 48.32
N THR A 647 -35.30 8.22 48.01
CA THR A 647 -35.18 8.87 46.71
C THR A 647 -33.69 9.04 46.44
N ALA A 648 -33.23 8.70 45.24
CA ALA A 648 -31.83 8.88 44.87
C ALA A 648 -31.37 10.34 45.11
N PHE A 649 -30.16 10.49 45.61
CA PHE A 649 -29.46 11.75 45.69
C PHE A 649 -29.30 12.36 44.28
N LEU A 650 -29.26 13.69 44.20
CA LEU A 650 -28.98 14.39 42.95
C LEU A 650 -27.50 14.21 42.56
N PRO A 651 -27.15 14.15 41.26
CA PRO A 651 -25.75 14.16 40.82
C PRO A 651 -24.98 15.41 41.28
N GLY A 652 -23.67 15.31 41.46
CA GLY A 652 -22.77 16.44 41.76
C GLY A 652 -23.10 17.24 43.04
N THR A 653 -23.87 16.70 43.97
CA THR A 653 -24.51 17.44 45.07
C THR A 653 -23.93 17.07 46.43
N LEU A 654 -23.67 18.08 47.27
CA LEU A 654 -23.18 17.94 48.65
C LEU A 654 -24.31 17.64 49.63
N TYR A 655 -24.18 16.54 50.37
CA TYR A 655 -25.06 16.10 51.44
C TYR A 655 -24.37 16.12 52.80
N ILE A 656 -25.16 16.25 53.86
CA ILE A 656 -24.73 16.20 55.27
C ILE A 656 -25.68 15.23 56.00
N ALA A 657 -25.10 14.21 56.63
CA ALA A 657 -25.82 13.24 57.46
C ALA A 657 -25.53 13.50 58.95
N THR A 658 -26.53 13.26 59.81
CA THR A 658 -26.45 13.52 61.26
C THR A 658 -27.15 12.42 62.04
N VAL A 659 -26.45 11.76 62.97
CA VAL A 659 -27.06 10.92 64.02
C VAL A 659 -27.47 11.84 65.18
N ASN A 660 -28.75 11.82 65.54
CA ASN A 660 -29.32 12.69 66.57
C ASN A 660 -29.38 12.01 67.96
N THR A 661 -29.80 10.75 68.02
CA THR A 661 -29.97 9.97 69.26
C THR A 661 -29.72 8.48 69.03
N VAL A 662 -29.18 7.78 70.03
CA VAL A 662 -29.15 6.31 70.15
C VAL A 662 -28.73 5.90 71.58
N ASN A 663 -29.19 4.74 72.07
CA ASN A 663 -28.77 4.10 73.32
C ASN A 663 -28.15 2.72 73.07
N ASP A 664 -27.46 2.14 74.06
CA ASP A 664 -27.08 0.72 74.08
C ASP A 664 -28.20 -0.21 74.64
N LEU A 665 -27.96 -1.53 74.64
CA LEU A 665 -28.92 -2.53 75.17
C LEU A 665 -29.03 -2.59 76.71
N ALA A 666 -28.05 -2.04 77.45
CA ALA A 666 -28.16 -1.85 78.90
C ALA A 666 -28.92 -0.54 79.24
N GLY A 667 -29.10 0.34 78.27
CA GLY A 667 -29.94 1.53 78.29
C GLY A 667 -29.19 2.86 78.29
N ASN A 668 -27.85 2.88 78.16
CA ASN A 668 -27.09 4.14 78.28
C ASN A 668 -27.03 4.89 76.94
N PRO A 669 -27.18 6.24 76.91
CA PRO A 669 -27.29 7.02 75.68
C PRO A 669 -25.94 7.45 75.08
N ILE A 670 -25.95 7.82 73.79
CA ILE A 670 -24.85 8.55 73.14
C ILE A 670 -24.68 9.96 73.73
N LEU A 671 -23.44 10.40 73.91
CA LEU A 671 -23.11 11.65 74.61
C LEU A 671 -23.48 12.94 73.85
N ALA A 672 -23.48 12.93 72.51
CA ALA A 672 -23.83 14.07 71.67
C ALA A 672 -24.21 13.65 70.23
N PRO A 673 -24.98 14.46 69.48
CA PRO A 673 -25.21 14.26 68.05
C PRO A 673 -23.91 14.31 67.22
N PHE A 674 -23.86 13.54 66.13
CA PHE A 674 -22.67 13.41 65.27
C PHE A 674 -23.02 13.66 63.81
N SER A 675 -22.29 14.55 63.12
CA SER A 675 -22.56 14.95 61.72
C SER A 675 -21.34 14.85 60.81
N TRP A 676 -21.55 14.53 59.53
CA TRP A 676 -20.51 14.47 58.49
C TRP A 676 -21.09 14.73 57.09
N SER A 677 -20.24 14.95 56.08
CA SER A 677 -20.67 15.33 54.72
C SER A 677 -20.11 14.42 53.61
N PHE A 678 -20.72 14.43 52.43
CA PHE A 678 -20.26 13.74 51.22
C PHE A 678 -20.87 14.33 49.94
N THR A 679 -20.24 14.15 48.78
CA THR A 679 -20.67 14.68 47.47
C THR A 679 -20.83 13.57 46.44
N THR A 680 -21.92 13.61 45.67
CA THR A 680 -22.21 12.62 44.62
C THR A 680 -21.50 12.86 43.29
N GLY A 681 -21.37 11.82 42.46
CA GLY A 681 -20.75 11.88 41.13
C GLY A 681 -21.63 12.49 40.02
N PRO A 682 -21.06 12.70 38.81
CA PRO A 682 -21.79 13.17 37.62
C PRO A 682 -22.72 12.08 37.04
N ALA A 683 -23.58 12.48 36.09
CA ALA A 683 -24.54 11.57 35.44
C ALA A 683 -23.88 10.72 34.33
N PRO A 684 -24.42 9.51 34.01
CA PRO A 684 -23.95 8.71 32.87
C PRO A 684 -24.23 9.40 31.53
N ASP A 685 -23.35 9.19 30.55
CA ASP A 685 -23.58 9.69 29.18
C ASP A 685 -24.53 8.76 28.41
N VAL A 686 -25.51 9.38 27.76
CA VAL A 686 -26.58 8.75 26.98
C VAL A 686 -26.76 9.45 25.63
N THR A 687 -25.83 10.34 25.27
CA THR A 687 -25.88 11.15 24.05
C THR A 687 -25.25 10.34 22.91
N PRO A 688 -25.96 10.04 21.82
CA PRO A 688 -25.34 9.38 20.69
C PRO A 688 -24.32 10.29 20.00
N PRO A 689 -23.20 9.72 19.49
CA PRO A 689 -22.24 10.48 18.70
C PRO A 689 -22.88 11.02 17.40
N THR A 690 -22.14 11.85 16.68
CA THR A 690 -22.46 12.23 15.29
C THR A 690 -21.44 11.66 14.31
N VAL A 691 -21.80 11.61 13.02
CA VAL A 691 -20.89 11.25 11.92
C VAL A 691 -21.30 11.99 10.64
N SER A 692 -20.33 12.38 9.82
CA SER A 692 -20.53 12.97 8.50
C SER A 692 -19.53 12.41 7.49
N ILE A 693 -19.96 12.32 6.23
CA ILE A 693 -19.09 12.14 5.06
C ILE A 693 -18.76 13.54 4.54
N GLN A 694 -17.52 13.79 4.15
CA GLN A 694 -17.05 15.11 3.74
C GLN A 694 -16.94 15.23 2.21
N ASN A 695 -16.01 14.50 1.59
CA ASN A 695 -15.60 14.65 0.18
C ASN A 695 -16.57 14.03 -0.85
N LEU A 696 -17.85 13.84 -0.47
CA LEU A 696 -18.80 13.13 -1.32
C LEU A 696 -20.26 13.37 -0.90
N LYS A 697 -21.14 13.46 -1.90
CA LYS A 697 -22.60 13.58 -1.74
C LYS A 697 -23.32 12.48 -2.54
N SER A 698 -24.61 12.29 -2.28
CA SER A 698 -25.47 11.48 -3.17
C SER A 698 -25.40 12.00 -4.61
N LYS A 699 -25.38 11.09 -5.58
CA LYS A 699 -25.12 11.35 -7.01
C LYS A 699 -23.72 11.89 -7.37
N GLY A 700 -22.85 12.13 -6.39
CA GLY A 700 -21.48 12.61 -6.65
C GLY A 700 -20.58 11.54 -7.29
N ILE A 701 -19.48 12.01 -7.89
CA ILE A 701 -18.44 11.15 -8.45
C ILE A 701 -17.21 11.24 -7.55
N LEU A 702 -16.72 10.11 -7.04
CA LEU A 702 -15.58 10.04 -6.13
C LEU A 702 -14.27 9.90 -6.91
N GLU A 703 -13.37 10.88 -6.80
CA GLU A 703 -12.12 10.98 -7.57
C GLU A 703 -10.84 10.89 -6.74
N SER A 704 -10.92 10.61 -5.44
CA SER A 704 -9.74 10.56 -4.55
C SER A 704 -9.31 9.16 -4.13
N GLY A 705 -10.00 8.09 -4.53
CA GLY A 705 -9.70 6.72 -4.05
C GLY A 705 -9.99 6.47 -2.56
N PHE A 706 -10.26 7.52 -1.77
CA PHE A 706 -10.57 7.46 -0.34
C PHE A 706 -11.86 8.22 0.00
N ILE A 707 -12.71 7.64 0.84
CA ILE A 707 -13.84 8.35 1.46
C ILE A 707 -13.33 8.91 2.80
N ILE A 708 -13.51 10.22 3.02
CA ILE A 708 -13.16 10.88 4.29
C ILE A 708 -14.37 11.51 4.96
N GLY A 709 -14.26 11.71 6.27
CA GLY A 709 -15.29 12.38 7.05
C GLY A 709 -14.91 12.63 8.50
N THR A 710 -15.88 13.07 9.29
CA THR A 710 -15.71 13.33 10.72
C THR A 710 -16.74 12.58 11.56
N ALA A 711 -16.41 12.35 12.83
CA ALA A 711 -17.31 11.91 13.89
C ALA A 711 -16.99 12.72 15.15
N THR A 712 -18.02 13.21 15.86
CA THR A 712 -17.83 13.99 17.09
C THR A 712 -18.78 13.55 18.18
N ASP A 713 -18.28 13.57 19.41
CA ASP A 713 -19.01 13.26 20.63
C ASP A 713 -18.32 13.89 21.86
N ALA A 714 -19.05 14.09 22.95
CA ALA A 714 -18.52 14.67 24.19
C ALA A 714 -17.82 13.64 25.10
N GLY A 715 -18.25 12.38 25.10
CA GLY A 715 -17.58 11.25 25.74
C GLY A 715 -16.43 10.67 24.89
N GLY A 716 -16.54 10.81 23.57
CA GLY A 716 -15.50 10.47 22.60
C GLY A 716 -15.83 9.25 21.73
N ILE A 717 -15.27 9.21 20.52
CA ILE A 717 -15.56 8.18 19.52
C ILE A 717 -14.75 6.91 19.78
N ALA A 718 -15.44 5.77 19.90
CA ALA A 718 -14.86 4.44 20.00
C ALA A 718 -14.63 3.80 18.62
N SER A 719 -15.54 3.99 17.66
CA SER A 719 -15.34 3.55 16.28
C SER A 719 -16.20 4.31 15.26
N VAL A 720 -15.77 4.27 14.00
CA VAL A 720 -16.58 4.56 12.81
C VAL A 720 -16.69 3.28 12.00
N GLU A 721 -17.86 3.03 11.42
CA GLU A 721 -18.17 1.83 10.65
C GLU A 721 -18.86 2.23 9.32
N ILE A 722 -18.43 1.63 8.22
CA ILE A 722 -18.94 1.87 6.86
C ILE A 722 -19.55 0.60 6.26
N SER A 723 -20.68 0.75 5.59
CA SER A 723 -21.34 -0.28 4.79
C SER A 723 -21.40 0.21 3.34
N ILE A 724 -21.00 -0.65 2.43
CA ILE A 724 -21.01 -0.43 0.99
C ILE A 724 -22.06 -1.37 0.38
N ASP A 725 -22.97 -0.81 -0.44
CA ASP A 725 -24.00 -1.53 -1.19
C ASP A 725 -24.89 -2.46 -0.34
N GLY A 726 -25.18 -2.02 0.89
CA GLY A 726 -25.96 -2.79 1.86
C GLY A 726 -25.21 -3.97 2.49
N GLY A 727 -23.90 -4.08 2.25
CA GLY A 727 -23.02 -5.06 2.87
C GLY A 727 -22.85 -4.87 4.38
N ALA A 728 -22.08 -5.78 5.00
CA ALA A 728 -21.79 -5.68 6.43
C ALA A 728 -21.02 -4.39 6.76
N TYR A 729 -21.30 -3.81 7.94
CA TYR A 729 -20.56 -2.67 8.47
C TYR A 729 -19.13 -3.09 8.84
N ALA A 730 -18.14 -2.59 8.08
CA ALA A 730 -16.72 -2.76 8.33
C ALA A 730 -16.17 -1.61 9.17
N PRO A 731 -15.21 -1.85 10.09
CA PRO A 731 -14.56 -0.79 10.86
C PRO A 731 -13.70 0.09 9.95
N VAL A 732 -13.66 1.39 10.24
CA VAL A 732 -12.86 2.39 9.52
C VAL A 732 -11.73 2.90 10.42
N SER A 733 -10.55 3.12 9.85
CA SER A 733 -9.42 3.72 10.55
C SER A 733 -9.71 5.18 10.92
N LEU A 734 -9.60 5.50 12.21
CA LEU A 734 -9.60 6.88 12.68
C LEU A 734 -8.24 7.52 12.38
N THR A 735 -8.26 8.71 11.79
CA THR A 735 -7.10 9.57 11.60
C THR A 735 -7.17 10.66 12.67
N GLY A 736 -6.39 10.54 13.75
CA GLY A 736 -6.52 11.42 14.90
C GLY A 736 -7.73 11.08 15.79
N THR A 737 -8.43 12.09 16.31
CA THR A 737 -9.49 11.93 17.33
C THR A 737 -10.92 12.03 16.81
N THR A 738 -11.14 12.64 15.65
CA THR A 738 -12.48 12.91 15.08
C THR A 738 -12.58 12.64 13.58
N THR A 739 -11.48 12.71 12.83
CA THR A 739 -11.47 12.38 11.40
C THR A 739 -11.33 10.88 11.16
N TRP A 740 -11.90 10.40 10.05
CA TRP A 740 -11.82 9.01 9.61
C TRP A 740 -11.57 8.93 8.10
N LYS A 741 -10.89 7.88 7.66
CA LYS A 741 -10.57 7.63 6.24
C LYS A 741 -10.77 6.16 5.88
N TYR A 742 -11.47 5.92 4.77
CA TYR A 742 -11.70 4.59 4.19
C TYR A 742 -11.17 4.52 2.77
N GLN A 743 -10.26 3.59 2.49
CA GLN A 743 -9.79 3.31 1.13
C GLN A 743 -10.83 2.50 0.37
N LEU A 744 -11.11 2.87 -0.88
CA LEU A 744 -12.00 2.09 -1.75
C LEU A 744 -11.42 0.68 -2.03
N PRO A 745 -12.26 -0.34 -2.22
CA PRO A 745 -11.80 -1.65 -2.66
C PRO A 745 -11.07 -1.57 -4.01
N THR A 746 -9.89 -2.19 -4.12
CA THR A 746 -9.09 -2.29 -5.35
C THR A 746 -9.12 -3.72 -5.91
N GLY A 747 -9.00 -3.86 -7.24
CA GLY A 747 -9.02 -5.16 -7.93
C GLY A 747 -10.32 -5.97 -7.78
N ALA A 748 -11.42 -5.33 -7.39
CA ALA A 748 -12.72 -5.97 -7.19
C ALA A 748 -13.67 -5.60 -8.34
N SER A 749 -14.22 -6.60 -9.04
CA SER A 749 -15.14 -6.48 -10.19
C SER A 749 -16.51 -5.84 -9.88
N ILE A 750 -16.64 -5.17 -8.75
CA ILE A 750 -17.83 -4.46 -8.27
C ILE A 750 -17.57 -2.94 -8.24
N TRP A 751 -16.32 -2.51 -8.02
CA TRP A 751 -15.90 -1.10 -7.95
C TRP A 751 -15.04 -0.73 -9.17
N THR A 752 -15.63 -0.86 -10.36
CA THR A 752 -15.04 -0.50 -11.66
C THR A 752 -15.28 0.98 -11.97
N GLN A 753 -14.68 1.52 -13.03
CA GLN A 753 -14.91 2.90 -13.46
C GLN A 753 -16.42 3.15 -13.71
N ASN A 754 -16.97 4.28 -13.24
CA ASN A 754 -18.36 4.70 -13.37
C ASN A 754 -19.44 3.83 -12.67
N SER A 755 -19.08 2.70 -12.05
CA SER A 755 -20.03 1.85 -11.32
C SER A 755 -20.75 2.62 -10.21
N ALA A 756 -22.04 2.33 -10.01
CA ALA A 756 -22.92 3.07 -9.12
C ALA A 756 -23.13 2.38 -7.77
N HIS A 757 -23.00 3.14 -6.68
CA HIS A 757 -22.90 2.64 -5.32
C HIS A 757 -23.80 3.38 -4.32
N SER A 758 -23.98 2.73 -3.16
CA SER A 758 -24.53 3.32 -1.95
C SER A 758 -23.57 3.12 -0.78
N ILE A 759 -23.41 4.17 0.03
CA ILE A 759 -22.49 4.21 1.17
C ILE A 759 -23.29 4.60 2.40
N ALA A 760 -23.20 3.82 3.47
CA ALA A 760 -23.82 4.09 4.75
C ALA A 760 -22.77 4.10 5.86
N VAL A 761 -22.68 5.18 6.65
CA VAL A 761 -21.75 5.31 7.77
C VAL A 761 -22.47 5.50 9.10
N ARG A 762 -21.86 4.97 10.16
CA ARG A 762 -22.27 5.21 11.56
C ARG A 762 -21.03 5.28 12.46
N SER A 763 -21.21 5.81 13.66
CA SER A 763 -20.18 5.93 14.70
C SER A 763 -20.71 5.40 16.03
N LYS A 764 -19.79 5.00 16.90
CA LYS A 764 -20.07 4.56 18.28
C LYS A 764 -19.22 5.36 19.24
N ASP A 765 -19.78 5.77 20.36
CA ASP A 765 -19.02 6.39 21.45
C ASP A 765 -18.42 5.33 22.39
N ILE A 766 -17.63 5.77 23.38
CA ILE A 766 -17.08 4.90 24.43
C ILE A 766 -18.15 4.25 25.35
N SER A 767 -19.37 4.77 25.35
CA SER A 767 -20.53 4.27 26.12
C SER A 767 -21.38 3.28 25.31
N ASN A 768 -20.99 2.99 24.06
CA ASN A 768 -21.72 2.21 23.03
C ASN A 768 -23.05 2.83 22.55
N ASN A 769 -23.28 4.13 22.75
CA ASN A 769 -24.32 4.84 22.02
C ASN A 769 -23.93 4.90 20.54
N VAL A 770 -24.90 4.70 19.64
CA VAL A 770 -24.67 4.59 18.18
C VAL A 770 -25.32 5.78 17.48
N SER A 771 -24.58 6.46 16.61
CA SER A 771 -25.12 7.58 15.83
C SER A 771 -26.20 7.13 14.83
N PRO A 772 -27.09 8.05 14.41
CA PRO A 772 -27.94 7.82 13.25
C PRO A 772 -27.10 7.47 12.02
N ILE A 773 -27.57 6.49 11.23
CA ILE A 773 -26.89 6.10 9.99
C ILE A 773 -27.01 7.24 8.97
N SER A 774 -25.88 7.73 8.48
CA SER A 774 -25.81 8.64 7.34
C SER A 774 -25.61 7.84 6.06
N THR A 775 -26.54 7.96 5.12
CA THR A 775 -26.51 7.21 3.84
C THR A 775 -26.49 8.16 2.66
N ILE A 776 -25.57 7.92 1.72
CA ILE A 776 -25.53 8.55 0.40
C ILE A 776 -25.71 7.48 -0.70
N THR A 777 -26.36 7.85 -1.80
CA THR A 777 -26.77 6.91 -2.86
C THR A 777 -26.52 7.46 -4.26
N GLY A 778 -26.35 6.56 -5.23
CA GLY A 778 -26.06 6.92 -6.62
C GLY A 778 -24.66 7.50 -6.82
N VAL A 779 -23.75 7.24 -5.87
CA VAL A 779 -22.34 7.62 -5.97
C VAL A 779 -21.70 6.84 -7.12
N ARG A 780 -20.84 7.47 -7.91
CA ARG A 780 -20.06 6.76 -8.96
C ARG A 780 -18.57 6.79 -8.68
N LYS A 781 -17.85 5.72 -9.02
CA LYS A 781 -16.38 5.71 -9.01
C LYS A 781 -15.84 6.52 -10.19
N GLY A 782 -15.05 7.56 -9.91
CA GLY A 782 -14.33 8.34 -10.93
C GLY A 782 -12.90 7.83 -11.17
N THR A 783 -12.20 8.49 -12.10
CA THR A 783 -10.75 8.35 -12.24
C THR A 783 -10.06 8.96 -11.03
N ASN A 784 -9.08 8.27 -10.45
CA ASN A 784 -8.37 8.77 -9.27
C ASN A 784 -7.46 9.97 -9.64
N LYS A 785 -7.46 10.99 -8.77
CA LYS A 785 -6.72 12.26 -8.86
C LYS A 785 -6.07 12.68 -7.53
N ASP A 786 -6.25 11.91 -6.45
CA ASP A 786 -5.55 12.13 -5.18
C ASP A 786 -4.19 11.42 -5.23
N ILE A 787 -3.13 12.18 -5.46
CA ILE A 787 -1.78 11.65 -5.65
C ILE A 787 -1.17 11.31 -4.29
N ASN A 788 -1.47 12.06 -3.24
CA ASN A 788 -0.87 11.90 -1.91
C ASN A 788 -1.69 11.00 -0.94
N GLY A 789 -2.92 10.67 -1.30
CA GLY A 789 -3.85 9.82 -0.58
C GLY A 789 -4.49 10.47 0.65
N ASP A 790 -4.60 11.80 0.75
CA ASP A 790 -5.19 12.48 1.92
C ASP A 790 -6.74 12.51 1.91
N GLY A 791 -7.36 12.16 0.78
CA GLY A 791 -8.81 12.14 0.56
C GLY A 791 -9.33 13.32 -0.27
N TYR A 792 -8.48 14.28 -0.62
CA TYR A 792 -8.79 15.42 -1.48
C TYR A 792 -8.09 15.23 -2.82
N ILE A 793 -8.65 15.72 -3.94
CA ILE A 793 -7.95 15.57 -5.21
C ILE A 793 -6.82 16.59 -5.34
N ASP A 794 -5.74 16.16 -5.98
CA ASP A 794 -4.60 17.00 -6.30
C ASP A 794 -4.74 17.59 -7.71
N LEU A 795 -3.88 18.55 -8.04
CA LEU A 795 -3.87 19.25 -9.32
C LEU A 795 -2.54 19.00 -10.04
N VAL A 796 -2.58 18.67 -11.33
CA VAL A 796 -1.38 18.57 -12.15
C VAL A 796 -1.40 19.61 -13.26
N THR A 797 -0.27 20.30 -13.42
CA THR A 797 -0.12 21.36 -14.42
C THR A 797 1.26 21.32 -15.04
N SER A 798 1.43 21.83 -16.27
CA SER A 798 2.67 21.65 -17.02
C SER A 798 3.04 22.83 -17.92
N GLU A 799 4.34 23.06 -18.02
CA GLU A 799 4.96 24.01 -18.93
C GLU A 799 5.87 23.25 -19.90
N TYR A 800 5.25 22.61 -20.90
CA TYR A 800 5.96 21.70 -21.80
C TYR A 800 7.04 22.37 -22.65
N GLY A 801 6.91 23.68 -22.91
CA GLY A 801 7.96 24.49 -23.55
C GLY A 801 9.24 24.64 -22.71
N GLN A 802 9.17 24.31 -21.41
CA GLN A 802 10.30 24.20 -20.50
C GLN A 802 10.60 22.74 -20.11
N GLY A 803 9.76 21.78 -20.51
CA GLY A 803 9.85 20.38 -20.10
C GLY A 803 9.48 20.17 -18.63
N LEU A 804 8.57 20.95 -18.06
CA LEU A 804 8.23 20.92 -16.63
C LEU A 804 6.79 20.44 -16.41
N VAL A 805 6.61 19.57 -15.40
CA VAL A 805 5.31 19.16 -14.86
C VAL A 805 5.33 19.43 -13.36
N TYR A 806 4.26 20.00 -12.82
CA TYR A 806 4.07 20.38 -11.43
C TYR A 806 2.90 19.61 -10.85
N VAL A 807 3.13 18.91 -9.74
CA VAL A 807 2.11 18.29 -8.90
C VAL A 807 1.86 19.21 -7.71
N VAL A 808 0.62 19.64 -7.55
CA VAL A 808 0.20 20.54 -6.48
C VAL A 808 -0.83 19.82 -5.63
N HIS A 809 -0.45 19.50 -4.40
CA HIS A 809 -1.38 18.82 -3.49
C HIS A 809 -2.46 19.77 -2.98
N SER A 810 -3.64 19.23 -2.67
CA SER A 810 -4.65 19.98 -1.93
C SER A 810 -4.16 20.35 -0.51
N SER A 811 -4.71 21.44 0.03
CA SER A 811 -4.53 21.86 1.42
C SER A 811 -5.75 21.46 2.27
N GLY A 812 -6.35 20.31 1.95
CA GLY A 812 -7.60 19.84 2.54
C GLY A 812 -8.79 20.74 2.20
N SER A 813 -9.59 21.11 3.20
CA SER A 813 -10.78 21.95 3.02
C SER A 813 -10.52 23.37 2.52
N ALA A 814 -9.26 23.80 2.41
CA ALA A 814 -8.87 25.05 1.76
C ALA A 814 -8.62 24.90 0.24
N GLY A 815 -8.70 23.68 -0.30
CA GLY A 815 -8.42 23.39 -1.71
C GLY A 815 -6.96 23.61 -2.09
N ILE A 816 -6.72 23.86 -3.38
CA ILE A 816 -5.41 24.25 -3.89
C ILE A 816 -5.07 25.67 -3.42
N THR A 817 -4.12 25.83 -2.48
CA THR A 817 -3.71 27.16 -1.96
C THR A 817 -2.43 27.72 -2.58
N THR A 818 -1.69 26.91 -3.35
CA THR A 818 -0.45 27.30 -4.01
C THR A 818 -0.66 28.45 -5.01
N SER A 819 0.20 29.46 -4.96
CA SER A 819 0.13 30.68 -5.79
C SER A 819 1.23 30.80 -6.85
N ASN A 820 2.22 29.90 -6.82
CA ASN A 820 3.31 29.84 -7.79
C ASN A 820 3.72 28.38 -8.05
N ALA A 821 3.94 28.02 -9.32
CA ALA A 821 4.35 26.70 -9.75
C ALA A 821 5.70 26.26 -9.15
N ALA A 822 6.62 27.19 -8.87
CA ALA A 822 7.86 26.90 -8.15
C ALA A 822 7.64 26.42 -6.69
N SER A 823 6.45 26.62 -6.14
CA SER A 823 6.02 26.16 -4.81
C SER A 823 5.07 24.96 -4.86
N SER A 824 5.01 24.25 -5.99
CA SER A 824 4.31 22.97 -6.13
C SER A 824 4.88 21.91 -5.18
N SER A 825 4.04 20.97 -4.71
CA SER A 825 4.46 19.82 -3.90
C SER A 825 5.57 18.99 -4.55
N ARG A 826 5.53 18.86 -5.89
CA ARG A 826 6.61 18.25 -6.68
C ARG A 826 6.74 18.91 -8.06
N THR A 827 7.98 19.12 -8.51
CA THR A 827 8.29 19.40 -9.91
C THR A 827 8.98 18.19 -10.53
N ILE A 828 8.45 17.70 -11.65
CA ILE A 828 9.05 16.69 -12.50
C ILE A 828 9.65 17.37 -13.73
N VAL A 829 10.96 17.25 -13.91
CA VAL A 829 11.71 17.85 -15.01
C VAL A 829 12.00 16.80 -16.09
N GLY A 830 11.66 17.11 -17.34
CA GLY A 830 11.98 16.34 -18.52
C GLY A 830 12.55 17.21 -19.65
N ASN A 831 12.59 16.68 -20.86
CA ASN A 831 13.20 17.38 -21.99
C ASN A 831 12.19 18.28 -22.73
N ALA A 832 12.41 19.60 -22.69
CA ALA A 832 11.61 20.60 -23.40
C ALA A 832 11.54 20.35 -24.91
N ALA A 833 12.64 19.91 -25.54
CA ALA A 833 12.70 19.62 -26.97
C ALA A 833 11.89 18.37 -27.37
N GLU A 834 11.56 17.51 -26.41
CA GLU A 834 10.68 16.35 -26.60
C GLU A 834 9.19 16.68 -26.37
N GLU A 835 8.86 17.94 -26.06
CA GLU A 835 7.53 18.39 -25.64
C GLU A 835 7.02 17.65 -24.37
N PHE A 836 7.94 17.29 -23.45
CA PHE A 836 7.58 16.64 -22.18
C PHE A 836 6.62 17.50 -21.37
N GLY A 837 5.49 16.91 -20.94
CA GLY A 837 4.44 17.63 -20.20
C GLY A 837 3.33 18.16 -21.10
N LYS A 838 3.39 17.99 -22.43
CA LYS A 838 2.40 18.60 -23.33
C LYS A 838 0.97 18.11 -23.10
N VAL A 839 0.83 16.85 -22.71
CA VAL A 839 -0.42 16.29 -22.20
C VAL A 839 -0.10 15.46 -20.96
N VAL A 840 -0.99 15.51 -19.97
CA VAL A 840 -0.89 14.75 -18.73
C VAL A 840 -2.24 14.13 -18.46
N THR A 841 -2.27 13.00 -17.76
CA THR A 841 -3.49 12.43 -17.17
C THR A 841 -3.14 11.77 -15.85
N MET A 842 -4.18 11.53 -15.03
CA MET A 842 -4.07 10.88 -13.72
C MET A 842 -4.89 9.60 -13.71
N GLY A 843 -4.51 8.63 -12.89
CA GLY A 843 -5.31 7.43 -12.65
C GLY A 843 -4.55 6.42 -11.81
N ASP A 844 -5.29 5.56 -11.11
CA ASP A 844 -4.71 4.49 -10.28
C ASP A 844 -4.42 3.27 -11.18
N LEU A 845 -3.23 3.23 -11.82
CA LEU A 845 -2.88 2.15 -12.75
C LEU A 845 -2.46 0.89 -11.99
N ASN A 846 -1.87 1.02 -10.80
CA ASN A 846 -1.36 -0.09 -9.99
C ASN A 846 -2.35 -0.60 -8.91
N GLY A 847 -3.52 0.03 -8.77
CA GLY A 847 -4.58 -0.36 -7.83
C GLY A 847 -4.16 -0.25 -6.37
N ASP A 848 -3.31 0.70 -6.02
CA ASP A 848 -2.84 0.93 -4.64
C ASP A 848 -3.64 2.01 -3.88
N GLY A 849 -4.59 2.67 -4.55
CA GLY A 849 -5.47 3.70 -4.02
C GLY A 849 -4.97 5.13 -4.22
N TYR A 850 -3.74 5.33 -4.71
CA TYR A 850 -3.18 6.64 -5.03
C TYR A 850 -3.29 6.91 -6.53
N ALA A 851 -3.32 8.18 -6.94
CA ALA A 851 -3.34 8.55 -8.35
C ALA A 851 -1.92 8.60 -8.92
N ASP A 852 -1.64 7.80 -9.94
CA ASP A 852 -0.42 7.88 -10.73
C ASP A 852 -0.51 9.05 -11.71
N VAL A 853 0.63 9.61 -12.11
CA VAL A 853 0.71 10.67 -13.13
C VAL A 853 1.34 10.12 -14.41
N ILE A 854 0.65 10.30 -15.54
CA ILE A 854 1.10 9.84 -16.86
C ILE A 854 1.34 11.06 -17.75
N VAL A 855 2.58 11.22 -18.26
CA VAL A 855 3.05 12.39 -19.00
C VAL A 855 3.41 12.03 -20.45
N GLY A 856 2.89 12.78 -21.41
CA GLY A 856 3.24 12.68 -22.83
C GLY A 856 4.45 13.55 -23.22
N ALA A 857 5.30 13.02 -24.10
CA ALA A 857 6.41 13.71 -24.74
C ALA A 857 6.42 13.41 -26.26
N PRO A 858 5.47 13.97 -27.04
CA PRO A 858 5.24 13.56 -28.42
C PRO A 858 6.30 14.00 -29.45
N ALA A 859 7.28 14.84 -29.07
CA ALA A 859 8.43 15.13 -29.93
C ALA A 859 9.67 14.25 -29.63
N ALA A 860 9.61 13.39 -28.60
CA ALA A 860 10.67 12.42 -28.29
C ALA A 860 11.06 11.53 -29.47
N ASN A 861 12.33 11.11 -29.51
CA ASN A 861 12.90 10.20 -30.52
C ASN A 861 12.54 10.58 -31.97
N ALA A 862 12.98 11.77 -32.43
CA ALA A 862 12.62 12.32 -33.75
C ALA A 862 11.09 12.37 -33.98
N ALA A 863 10.35 12.80 -32.96
CA ALA A 863 8.89 12.82 -32.92
C ALA A 863 8.20 11.47 -33.19
N ALA A 864 8.86 10.33 -32.93
CA ALA A 864 8.16 9.07 -32.72
C ALA A 864 7.20 9.16 -31.52
N GLY A 865 7.62 9.93 -30.50
CA GLY A 865 6.89 10.20 -29.28
C GLY A 865 7.20 9.21 -28.15
N ARG A 866 6.76 9.53 -26.93
CA ARG A 866 7.00 8.75 -25.71
C ARG A 866 5.94 9.09 -24.65
N THR A 867 5.66 8.16 -23.75
CA THR A 867 4.96 8.44 -22.49
C THR A 867 5.79 8.00 -21.29
N TYR A 868 5.58 8.66 -20.16
CA TYR A 868 6.21 8.38 -18.87
C TYR A 868 5.11 8.16 -17.83
N THR A 869 5.25 7.15 -16.99
CA THR A 869 4.33 6.89 -15.87
C THR A 869 5.12 7.04 -14.56
N PHE A 870 4.59 7.82 -13.63
CA PHE A 870 5.13 8.00 -12.29
C PHE A 870 4.13 7.41 -11.31
N HIS A 871 4.46 6.25 -10.74
CA HIS A 871 3.64 5.67 -9.68
C HIS A 871 3.72 6.50 -8.42
N SER A 872 2.59 6.70 -7.76
CA SER A 872 2.50 7.46 -6.52
C SER A 872 2.62 6.54 -5.29
N SER A 873 2.94 7.09 -4.12
CA SER A 873 2.89 6.31 -2.86
C SER A 873 2.92 7.19 -1.60
N GLY A 874 1.97 6.96 -0.70
CA GLY A 874 1.91 7.58 0.63
C GLY A 874 1.76 9.11 0.61
N ASN A 875 1.84 9.73 1.79
CA ASN A 875 1.53 11.17 1.99
C ASN A 875 2.43 12.17 1.24
N LEU A 876 3.50 11.73 0.56
CA LEU A 876 4.32 12.57 -0.32
C LEU A 876 3.98 12.39 -1.80
N GLY A 877 3.13 11.41 -2.13
CA GLY A 877 2.76 11.03 -3.47
C GLY A 877 3.98 10.72 -4.34
N ILE A 878 4.14 11.47 -5.42
CA ILE A 878 5.31 11.36 -6.31
C ILE A 878 6.52 12.07 -5.68
N ASN A 879 7.49 11.27 -5.24
CA ASN A 879 8.78 11.77 -4.74
C ASN A 879 9.87 11.89 -5.84
N ILE A 880 9.50 11.63 -7.10
CA ILE A 880 10.41 11.65 -8.25
C ILE A 880 10.43 13.06 -8.86
N SER A 881 11.62 13.58 -9.18
CA SER A 881 11.79 14.95 -9.71
C SER A 881 12.31 15.02 -11.16
N PHE A 882 12.59 13.88 -11.81
CA PHE A 882 13.11 13.83 -13.19
C PHE A 882 12.48 12.70 -14.00
N SER A 883 12.20 12.94 -15.28
CA SER A 883 11.53 11.97 -16.16
C SER A 883 12.34 10.71 -16.45
N GLY A 884 13.68 10.78 -16.33
CA GLY A 884 14.56 9.61 -16.45
C GLY A 884 14.39 8.57 -15.34
N PHE A 885 13.69 8.90 -14.24
CA PHE A 885 13.35 7.97 -13.16
C PHE A 885 11.86 7.57 -13.15
N ALA A 886 11.12 7.81 -14.24
CA ALA A 886 9.73 7.37 -14.36
C ALA A 886 9.62 5.85 -14.12
N SER A 887 8.60 5.45 -13.36
CA SER A 887 8.33 4.05 -13.01
C SER A 887 8.13 3.17 -14.25
N ASN A 888 7.60 3.74 -15.33
CA ASN A 888 7.64 3.15 -16.66
C ASN A 888 7.80 4.23 -17.75
N THR A 889 8.35 3.84 -18.91
CA THR A 889 8.48 4.66 -20.12
C THR A 889 8.10 3.84 -21.35
N ILE A 890 7.06 4.26 -22.08
CA ILE A 890 6.66 3.63 -23.36
C ILE A 890 7.23 4.46 -24.51
N ASN A 891 8.07 3.85 -25.35
CA ASN A 891 8.57 4.49 -26.56
C ASN A 891 7.58 4.33 -27.73
N GLY A 892 7.39 5.42 -28.48
CA GLY A 892 6.62 5.45 -29.72
C GLY A 892 7.26 4.62 -30.85
N GLY A 893 6.48 4.42 -31.92
CA GLY A 893 6.90 3.62 -33.09
C GLY A 893 7.85 4.36 -34.04
N ALA A 894 7.42 4.55 -35.30
CA ALA A 894 8.22 5.25 -36.30
C ALA A 894 8.33 6.76 -36.02
N ALA A 895 9.45 7.36 -36.44
CA ALA A 895 9.68 8.80 -36.37
C ALA A 895 8.55 9.61 -37.03
N GLY A 896 8.18 10.73 -36.40
CA GLY A 896 7.08 11.58 -36.82
C GLY A 896 5.66 11.12 -36.44
N ASN A 897 5.46 9.95 -35.81
CA ASN A 897 4.13 9.46 -35.41
C ASN A 897 3.47 10.25 -34.27
N ARG A 898 4.27 10.92 -33.42
CA ARG A 898 3.84 11.74 -32.28
C ARG A 898 3.02 11.00 -31.20
N PHE A 899 3.45 9.80 -30.83
CA PHE A 899 2.89 9.03 -29.71
C PHE A 899 2.93 9.83 -28.39
N GLY A 900 1.85 9.81 -27.63
CA GLY A 900 1.71 10.65 -26.43
C GLY A 900 1.22 12.07 -26.74
N SER A 901 0.52 12.28 -27.86
CA SER A 901 -0.13 13.57 -28.16
C SER A 901 -1.49 13.74 -27.45
N SER A 902 -2.11 12.64 -27.04
CA SER A 902 -3.33 12.62 -26.22
C SER A 902 -3.31 11.40 -25.29
N LEU A 903 -3.81 11.55 -24.06
CA LEU A 903 -3.79 10.52 -23.02
C LEU A 903 -5.11 10.52 -22.24
N VAL A 904 -5.58 9.33 -21.86
CA VAL A 904 -6.64 9.10 -20.86
C VAL A 904 -6.43 7.76 -20.16
N SER A 905 -6.90 7.65 -18.92
CA SER A 905 -6.76 6.47 -18.06
C SER A 905 -8.07 6.09 -17.37
N GLY A 906 -8.38 4.80 -17.35
CA GLY A 906 -9.58 4.21 -16.74
C GLY A 906 -9.69 2.72 -17.05
N ASP A 907 -10.56 2.00 -16.34
CA ASP A 907 -10.73 0.54 -16.40
C ASP A 907 -11.50 0.10 -17.66
N ILE A 908 -10.79 -0.31 -18.72
CA ILE A 908 -11.37 -0.65 -20.03
C ILE A 908 -11.71 -2.14 -20.11
N ASN A 909 -10.97 -2.99 -19.38
CA ASN A 909 -11.14 -4.43 -19.42
C ASN A 909 -12.09 -4.99 -18.32
N GLY A 910 -12.36 -4.21 -17.26
CA GLY A 910 -13.21 -4.58 -16.12
C GLY A 910 -12.50 -5.29 -14.97
N ASP A 911 -11.17 -5.20 -14.86
CA ASP A 911 -10.38 -5.88 -13.83
C ASP A 911 -10.18 -5.06 -12.54
N GLY A 912 -10.65 -3.82 -12.51
CA GLY A 912 -10.60 -2.93 -11.35
C GLY A 912 -9.31 -2.11 -11.22
N TYR A 913 -8.42 -2.17 -12.21
CA TYR A 913 -7.23 -1.31 -12.35
C TYR A 913 -7.44 -0.31 -13.49
N SER A 914 -6.77 0.86 -13.44
CA SER A 914 -6.84 1.80 -14.57
C SER A 914 -5.94 1.33 -15.72
N ASP A 915 -6.48 1.26 -16.93
CA ASP A 915 -5.72 1.07 -18.16
C ASP A 915 -5.27 2.42 -18.75
N LEU A 916 -4.39 2.41 -19.76
CA LEU A 916 -3.88 3.60 -20.42
C LEU A 916 -4.18 3.62 -21.93
N VAL A 917 -4.82 4.68 -22.41
CA VAL A 917 -5.02 4.95 -23.85
C VAL A 917 -4.09 6.07 -24.31
N VAL A 918 -3.37 5.85 -25.41
CA VAL A 918 -2.41 6.82 -25.97
C VAL A 918 -2.65 7.06 -27.46
N GLY A 919 -2.80 8.33 -27.84
CA GLY A 919 -2.92 8.76 -29.24
C GLY A 919 -1.58 9.09 -29.92
N ALA A 920 -1.50 8.75 -31.21
CA ALA A 920 -0.41 9.11 -32.12
C ALA A 920 -1.00 9.60 -33.47
N PRO A 921 -1.54 10.84 -33.53
CA PRO A 921 -2.37 11.30 -34.65
C PRO A 921 -1.63 11.45 -35.98
N ASN A 922 -0.29 11.50 -35.97
CA ASN A 922 0.52 11.64 -37.17
C ASN A 922 0.91 10.29 -37.81
N PHE A 923 0.56 9.17 -37.17
CA PHE A 923 0.82 7.81 -37.67
C PHE A 923 0.39 7.62 -39.13
N ASN A 924 1.24 6.98 -39.92
CA ASN A 924 1.01 6.59 -41.32
C ASN A 924 0.40 7.72 -42.17
N ALA A 925 1.21 8.74 -42.50
CA ALA A 925 0.77 9.93 -43.22
C ALA A 925 -0.45 10.64 -42.56
N SER A 926 -0.40 10.78 -41.23
CA SER A 926 -1.48 11.37 -40.42
C SER A 926 -2.84 10.67 -40.57
N GLN A 927 -2.86 9.38 -40.88
CA GLN A 927 -4.03 8.52 -40.67
C GLN A 927 -4.41 8.50 -39.18
N GLY A 928 -3.41 8.45 -38.31
CA GLY A 928 -3.59 8.45 -36.87
C GLY A 928 -3.98 7.09 -36.30
N ILE A 929 -3.61 6.87 -35.03
CA ILE A 929 -3.78 5.61 -34.31
C ILE A 929 -3.94 5.88 -32.81
N ILE A 930 -4.71 5.05 -32.11
CA ILE A 930 -4.65 4.90 -30.65
C ILE A 930 -4.09 3.53 -30.26
N TYR A 931 -3.41 3.50 -29.12
CA TYR A 931 -2.90 2.31 -28.46
C TYR A 931 -3.59 2.16 -27.11
N VAL A 932 -4.08 0.96 -26.78
CA VAL A 932 -4.58 0.61 -25.45
C VAL A 932 -3.55 -0.30 -24.77
N PHE A 933 -3.06 0.12 -23.61
CA PHE A 933 -2.17 -0.65 -22.76
C PHE A 933 -2.93 -1.02 -21.50
N LEU A 934 -3.13 -2.32 -21.27
CA LEU A 934 -3.79 -2.78 -20.06
C LEU A 934 -2.84 -2.73 -18.87
N SER A 935 -3.38 -2.56 -17.67
CA SER A 935 -2.61 -2.77 -16.44
C SER A 935 -2.24 -4.25 -16.27
N ALA A 936 -1.14 -4.50 -15.54
CA ALA A 936 -0.73 -5.82 -15.07
C ALA A 936 -1.00 -5.95 -13.55
N GLY A 937 -2.15 -5.43 -13.10
CA GLY A 937 -2.53 -5.37 -11.69
C GLY A 937 -1.58 -4.46 -10.89
N ASN A 938 -1.09 -4.93 -9.74
CA ASN A 938 -0.19 -4.16 -8.88
C ASN A 938 1.18 -3.80 -9.48
N ALA A 939 1.52 -4.30 -10.67
CA ALA A 939 2.69 -3.85 -11.43
C ALA A 939 2.41 -2.63 -12.34
N GLY A 940 1.15 -2.16 -12.40
CA GLY A 940 0.72 -1.11 -13.31
C GLY A 940 0.84 -1.51 -14.78
N VAL A 941 0.82 -0.53 -15.68
CA VAL A 941 1.17 -0.75 -17.09
C VAL A 941 2.67 -1.03 -17.19
N THR A 942 3.06 -2.21 -17.69
CA THR A 942 4.47 -2.67 -17.79
C THR A 942 5.05 -2.64 -19.21
N SER A 943 4.28 -2.17 -20.19
CA SER A 943 4.72 -2.04 -21.59
C SER A 943 5.88 -1.06 -21.75
N VAL A 944 6.83 -1.32 -22.66
CA VAL A 944 7.99 -0.42 -22.92
C VAL A 944 8.03 0.17 -24.33
N ALA A 945 7.17 -0.30 -25.23
CA ALA A 945 7.06 0.17 -26.60
C ALA A 945 5.65 -0.04 -27.16
N THR A 946 5.27 0.71 -28.20
CA THR A 946 3.96 0.58 -28.87
C THR A 946 3.62 -0.82 -29.41
N GLY A 947 4.63 -1.69 -29.61
CA GLY A 947 4.43 -3.06 -30.08
C GLY A 947 3.81 -4.02 -29.06
N THR A 948 3.77 -3.65 -27.76
CA THR A 948 3.15 -4.45 -26.70
C THR A 948 1.76 -3.95 -26.29
N ALA A 949 1.17 -3.01 -27.03
CA ALA A 949 -0.20 -2.57 -26.82
C ALA A 949 -1.18 -3.73 -27.01
N ALA A 950 -2.16 -3.85 -26.10
CA ALA A 950 -3.15 -4.93 -26.12
C ALA A 950 -4.10 -4.83 -27.32
N THR A 951 -4.40 -3.61 -27.78
CA THR A 951 -5.09 -3.35 -29.06
C THR A 951 -4.71 -2.00 -29.61
N THR A 952 -4.85 -1.84 -30.93
CA THR A 952 -4.75 -0.57 -31.63
C THR A 952 -5.97 -0.34 -32.53
N ARG A 953 -6.31 0.93 -32.76
CA ARG A 953 -7.33 1.37 -33.73
C ARG A 953 -6.76 2.51 -34.55
N THR A 954 -7.01 2.54 -35.86
CA THR A 954 -6.52 3.57 -36.79
C THR A 954 -7.64 4.39 -37.39
N GLY A 955 -7.32 5.59 -37.89
CA GLY A 955 -8.19 6.31 -38.83
C GLY A 955 -8.46 5.52 -40.10
N ALA A 956 -9.42 5.98 -40.91
CA ALA A 956 -9.83 5.30 -42.14
C ALA A 956 -8.94 5.66 -43.34
N ALA A 957 -8.44 6.90 -43.40
CA ALA A 957 -7.63 7.43 -44.48
C ALA A 957 -6.49 8.34 -43.98
N ALA A 958 -5.50 8.58 -44.84
CA ALA A 958 -4.42 9.52 -44.55
C ALA A 958 -4.95 10.96 -44.35
N ASN A 959 -4.35 11.67 -43.40
CA ASN A 959 -4.77 12.99 -42.88
C ASN A 959 -6.07 13.01 -42.05
N ASP A 960 -6.65 11.86 -41.66
CA ASP A 960 -7.79 11.82 -40.73
C ASP A 960 -7.47 12.41 -39.34
N LEU A 961 -6.19 12.37 -38.92
CA LEU A 961 -5.71 12.80 -37.61
C LEU A 961 -6.41 12.08 -36.44
N PHE A 962 -6.74 10.79 -36.63
CA PHE A 962 -7.40 9.97 -35.63
C PHE A 962 -6.53 9.81 -34.36
N GLY A 963 -7.14 9.98 -33.18
CA GLY A 963 -6.40 10.01 -31.92
C GLY A 963 -5.74 11.36 -31.65
N SER A 964 -6.28 12.45 -32.22
CA SER A 964 -5.90 13.82 -31.81
C SER A 964 -6.41 14.16 -30.41
N THR A 965 -7.58 13.62 -30.06
CA THR A 965 -8.20 13.69 -28.75
C THR A 965 -8.78 12.32 -28.42
N VAL A 966 -8.80 12.01 -27.13
CA VAL A 966 -9.42 10.81 -26.55
C VAL A 966 -10.14 11.22 -25.28
N ALA A 967 -11.29 10.59 -25.02
CA ALA A 967 -12.06 10.73 -23.80
C ALA A 967 -12.62 9.35 -23.42
N ILE A 968 -12.89 9.13 -22.15
CA ILE A 968 -13.47 7.89 -21.65
C ILE A 968 -14.73 8.12 -20.84
N GLY A 969 -15.58 7.10 -20.79
CA GLY A 969 -16.74 7.00 -19.91
C GLY A 969 -17.58 5.79 -20.31
N ASP A 970 -18.44 5.34 -19.42
CA ASP A 970 -19.36 4.23 -19.67
C ASP A 970 -20.53 4.76 -20.51
N MET A 971 -20.43 4.60 -21.83
CA MET A 971 -21.41 5.10 -22.81
C MET A 971 -22.46 4.04 -23.11
N ASN A 972 -22.12 2.76 -22.97
CA ASN A 972 -23.00 1.63 -23.27
C ASN A 972 -23.79 1.11 -22.04
N GLY A 973 -23.42 1.49 -20.81
CA GLY A 973 -24.09 1.09 -19.57
C GLY A 973 -23.65 -0.25 -18.98
N ASP A 974 -22.50 -0.80 -19.39
CA ASP A 974 -21.94 -2.06 -18.86
C ASP A 974 -20.99 -1.86 -17.67
N SER A 975 -20.78 -0.62 -17.22
CA SER A 975 -19.85 -0.24 -16.13
C SER A 975 -18.36 -0.49 -16.45
N LEU A 976 -17.99 -0.53 -17.74
CA LEU A 976 -16.62 -0.46 -18.23
C LEU A 976 -16.33 0.91 -18.85
N ALA A 977 -15.04 1.28 -18.95
CA ALA A 977 -14.65 2.50 -19.64
C ALA A 977 -14.67 2.30 -21.17
N ASP A 978 -15.66 2.88 -21.84
CA ASP A 978 -15.66 3.02 -23.30
C ASP A 978 -14.78 4.20 -23.73
N ILE A 979 -14.28 4.18 -24.97
CA ILE A 979 -13.36 5.18 -25.54
C ILE A 979 -14.04 5.96 -26.67
N ALA A 980 -14.09 7.28 -26.55
CA ALA A 980 -14.40 8.20 -27.65
C ALA A 980 -13.10 8.80 -28.22
N VAL A 981 -12.97 8.86 -29.55
CA VAL A 981 -11.74 9.25 -30.25
C VAL A 981 -12.03 10.29 -31.33
N GLY A 982 -11.38 11.46 -31.24
CA GLY A 982 -11.46 12.52 -32.23
C GLY A 982 -10.58 12.26 -33.46
N ALA A 983 -11.15 12.52 -34.65
CA ALA A 983 -10.47 12.50 -35.94
C ALA A 983 -10.82 13.78 -36.73
N PRO A 984 -10.31 14.96 -36.31
CA PRO A 984 -10.73 16.25 -36.85
C PRO A 984 -10.23 16.51 -38.29
N GLY A 985 -9.33 15.69 -38.82
CA GLY A 985 -8.85 15.78 -40.20
C GLY A 985 -9.75 15.09 -41.23
N VAL A 986 -10.67 14.22 -40.79
CA VAL A 986 -11.56 13.44 -41.66
C VAL A 986 -12.31 14.32 -42.66
N ASN A 987 -12.23 13.95 -43.94
CA ASN A 987 -13.05 14.52 -45.00
C ASN A 987 -14.46 13.89 -44.97
N GLY A 988 -15.50 14.72 -45.12
CA GLY A 988 -16.90 14.29 -44.98
C GLY A 988 -17.84 14.95 -45.98
N GLY A 989 -19.16 14.79 -45.80
CA GLY A 989 -20.16 15.43 -46.65
C GLY A 989 -20.09 16.97 -46.67
N ALA A 990 -19.55 17.56 -45.60
CA ALA A 990 -19.29 19.01 -45.50
C ALA A 990 -18.02 19.49 -46.24
N GLY A 991 -17.22 18.57 -46.81
CA GLY A 991 -15.95 18.88 -47.48
C GLY A 991 -14.71 18.45 -46.69
N ALA A 992 -13.58 19.11 -46.96
CA ALA A 992 -12.30 18.76 -46.35
C ALA A 992 -12.25 19.11 -44.87
N ASN A 993 -11.59 18.29 -44.03
CA ASN A 993 -11.49 18.52 -42.58
C ASN A 993 -12.85 18.75 -41.88
N ALA A 994 -13.90 18.05 -42.34
CA ALA A 994 -15.23 18.11 -41.74
C ALA A 994 -15.22 17.61 -40.28
N GLY A 995 -14.36 16.62 -40.00
CA GLY A 995 -14.16 16.01 -38.69
C GLY A 995 -15.16 14.92 -38.34
N ARG A 996 -14.82 14.14 -37.32
CA ARG A 996 -15.53 12.92 -36.90
C ARG A 996 -15.12 12.52 -35.49
N ILE A 997 -16.03 11.86 -34.77
CA ILE A 997 -15.73 11.13 -33.53
C ILE A 997 -16.07 9.66 -33.73
N TYR A 998 -15.22 8.78 -33.25
CA TYR A 998 -15.42 7.33 -33.24
C TYR A 998 -15.58 6.84 -31.80
N THR A 999 -16.51 5.93 -31.55
CA THR A 999 -16.71 5.29 -30.24
C THR A 999 -16.26 3.84 -30.31
N TYR A 1000 -15.62 3.34 -29.25
CA TYR A 1000 -15.25 1.94 -29.09
C TYR A 1000 -15.62 1.50 -27.68
N TYR A 1001 -16.31 0.37 -27.55
CA TYR A 1001 -16.72 -0.11 -26.25
C TYR A 1001 -15.65 -0.98 -25.58
N GLY A 1002 -15.62 -0.93 -24.25
CA GLY A 1002 -14.73 -1.73 -23.40
C GLY A 1002 -14.98 -3.24 -23.51
N GLY A 1003 -14.28 -3.99 -22.67
CA GLY A 1003 -14.49 -5.42 -22.49
C GLY A 1003 -13.21 -6.21 -22.18
N ALA A 1004 -13.40 -7.36 -21.52
CA ALA A 1004 -12.35 -8.29 -21.09
C ALA A 1004 -11.43 -8.87 -22.21
N GLY A 1005 -11.66 -8.49 -23.48
CA GLY A 1005 -10.85 -8.80 -24.66
C GLY A 1005 -10.33 -7.56 -25.39
N VAL A 1006 -10.08 -6.48 -24.64
CA VAL A 1006 -9.56 -5.16 -25.04
C VAL A 1006 -10.56 -4.16 -25.64
N LEU A 1007 -11.13 -4.38 -26.83
CA LEU A 1007 -12.12 -3.45 -27.43
C LEU A 1007 -13.11 -4.18 -28.34
N THR A 1008 -14.40 -4.14 -28.00
CA THR A 1008 -15.46 -4.76 -28.81
C THR A 1008 -15.92 -3.84 -29.96
N ALA A 1009 -16.33 -4.44 -31.08
CA ALA A 1009 -16.61 -3.72 -32.33
C ALA A 1009 -18.07 -3.26 -32.43
N ALA A 1010 -18.40 -2.15 -31.76
CA ALA A 1010 -19.66 -1.41 -31.96
C ALA A 1010 -19.35 0.08 -32.19
N VAL A 1011 -18.92 0.40 -33.41
CA VAL A 1011 -18.44 1.75 -33.74
C VAL A 1011 -19.59 2.70 -34.08
N ASN A 1012 -20.12 3.38 -33.06
CA ASN A 1012 -20.89 4.60 -33.29
C ASN A 1012 -19.95 5.67 -33.85
N THR A 1013 -20.25 6.12 -35.07
CA THR A 1013 -19.44 7.10 -35.80
C THR A 1013 -20.21 8.40 -35.94
N LEU A 1014 -19.81 9.42 -35.19
CA LEU A 1014 -20.44 10.74 -35.24
C LEU A 1014 -19.79 11.57 -36.35
N THR A 1015 -20.55 11.90 -37.38
CA THR A 1015 -20.07 12.50 -38.63
C THR A 1015 -20.48 13.96 -38.77
N ASN A 1016 -19.72 14.72 -39.57
CA ASN A 1016 -20.18 15.99 -40.13
C ASN A 1016 -20.50 15.82 -41.62
N ASN A 1017 -21.78 15.52 -41.90
CA ASN A 1017 -22.32 15.37 -43.26
C ASN A 1017 -23.27 16.53 -43.64
N SER A 1018 -23.28 17.63 -42.88
CA SER A 1018 -24.09 18.80 -43.21
C SER A 1018 -23.44 19.57 -44.37
N VAL A 1019 -24.24 20.13 -45.29
CA VAL A 1019 -23.75 20.81 -46.51
C VAL A 1019 -23.06 22.16 -46.22
N ILE A 1020 -23.05 22.60 -44.95
CA ILE A 1020 -22.52 23.89 -44.50
C ILE A 1020 -21.37 23.63 -43.51
N GLY A 1021 -20.19 24.20 -43.79
CA GLY A 1021 -19.03 24.19 -42.90
C GLY A 1021 -17.87 23.26 -43.32
N PRO A 1022 -17.19 23.51 -44.45
CA PRO A 1022 -15.88 22.90 -44.72
C PRO A 1022 -14.88 23.33 -43.64
N ASN A 1023 -13.92 22.46 -43.32
CA ASN A 1023 -12.89 22.67 -42.30
C ASN A 1023 -13.40 22.90 -40.87
N ALA A 1024 -14.58 22.35 -40.52
CA ALA A 1024 -15.16 22.50 -39.18
C ALA A 1024 -14.33 21.91 -38.02
N LYS A 1025 -13.45 20.92 -38.30
CA LYS A 1025 -12.62 20.22 -37.30
C LYS A 1025 -13.44 19.58 -36.16
N PHE A 1026 -14.56 18.95 -36.48
CA PHE A 1026 -15.36 18.22 -35.48
C PHE A 1026 -14.57 17.10 -34.81
N GLY A 1027 -14.59 17.05 -33.48
CA GLY A 1027 -13.75 16.18 -32.65
C GLY A 1027 -12.38 16.77 -32.29
N LEU A 1028 -12.13 18.07 -32.52
CA LEU A 1028 -10.89 18.72 -32.04
C LEU A 1028 -10.86 18.90 -30.52
N SER A 1029 -12.03 19.00 -29.89
CA SER A 1029 -12.22 18.89 -28.45
C SER A 1029 -13.34 17.88 -28.17
N LEU A 1030 -13.25 17.20 -27.03
CA LEU A 1030 -14.07 16.04 -26.71
C LEU A 1030 -14.19 15.90 -25.18
N ALA A 1031 -15.42 15.66 -24.70
CA ALA A 1031 -15.69 15.22 -23.34
C ALA A 1031 -16.78 14.16 -23.36
N VAL A 1032 -16.83 13.34 -22.31
CA VAL A 1032 -17.80 12.25 -22.14
C VAL A 1032 -18.32 12.34 -20.70
N ALA A 1033 -19.63 12.53 -20.55
CA ALA A 1033 -20.29 12.67 -19.24
C ALA A 1033 -21.82 12.54 -19.39
N ASP A 1034 -22.51 12.08 -18.35
CA ASP A 1034 -23.98 12.02 -18.31
C ASP A 1034 -24.59 13.44 -18.17
N VAL A 1035 -25.05 14.04 -19.28
CA VAL A 1035 -25.64 15.41 -19.24
C VAL A 1035 -27.15 15.39 -18.99
N ASN A 1036 -27.75 14.20 -18.92
CA ASN A 1036 -29.20 14.01 -18.93
C ASN A 1036 -29.73 13.30 -17.66
N GLY A 1037 -28.84 12.75 -16.84
CA GLY A 1037 -29.12 12.06 -15.58
C GLY A 1037 -29.82 10.71 -15.75
N ASP A 1038 -29.71 10.05 -16.91
CA ASP A 1038 -30.22 8.69 -17.12
C ASP A 1038 -29.23 7.60 -16.67
N GLY A 1039 -27.99 7.99 -16.42
CA GLY A 1039 -26.93 7.16 -15.89
C GLY A 1039 -25.95 6.61 -16.93
N PHE A 1040 -26.08 7.00 -18.21
CA PHE A 1040 -25.12 6.68 -19.27
C PHE A 1040 -24.30 7.91 -19.64
N SER A 1041 -23.05 7.71 -20.07
CA SER A 1041 -22.21 8.84 -20.48
C SER A 1041 -22.57 9.28 -21.91
N ASP A 1042 -22.87 10.56 -22.07
CA ASP A 1042 -23.13 11.19 -23.36
C ASP A 1042 -21.83 11.68 -24.02
N ILE A 1043 -21.80 11.82 -25.35
CA ILE A 1043 -20.63 12.35 -26.07
C ILE A 1043 -20.82 13.84 -26.38
N ILE A 1044 -19.88 14.67 -25.92
CA ILE A 1044 -19.83 16.10 -26.20
C ILE A 1044 -18.63 16.39 -27.11
N GLY A 1045 -18.90 16.79 -28.35
CA GLY A 1045 -17.90 17.05 -29.38
C GLY A 1045 -17.85 18.52 -29.82
N GLY A 1046 -16.65 19.09 -29.87
CA GLY A 1046 -16.42 20.43 -30.42
C GLY A 1046 -16.02 20.43 -31.89
N ALA A 1047 -16.54 21.41 -32.63
CA ALA A 1047 -16.15 21.78 -33.98
C ALA A 1047 -15.83 23.29 -34.02
N PRO A 1048 -14.67 23.71 -33.50
CA PRO A 1048 -14.37 25.13 -33.28
C PRO A 1048 -14.25 25.97 -34.54
N LEU A 1049 -14.05 25.36 -35.70
CA LEU A 1049 -13.99 26.06 -36.98
C LEU A 1049 -15.29 25.93 -37.79
N PHE A 1050 -16.37 25.40 -37.20
CA PHE A 1050 -17.68 25.29 -37.84
C PHE A 1050 -18.19 26.66 -38.30
N ASP A 1051 -18.47 26.78 -39.60
CA ASP A 1051 -19.03 27.97 -40.23
C ASP A 1051 -20.54 27.77 -40.40
N LEU A 1052 -21.33 28.46 -39.57
CA LEU A 1052 -22.78 28.36 -39.56
C LEU A 1052 -23.46 29.03 -40.78
N ASN A 1053 -22.77 29.98 -41.43
CA ASN A 1053 -23.37 30.89 -42.41
C ASN A 1053 -22.79 30.75 -43.83
N GLY A 1054 -21.77 29.89 -44.03
CA GLY A 1054 -21.03 29.81 -45.29
C GLY A 1054 -20.19 31.07 -45.59
N ALA A 1055 -19.85 31.83 -44.55
CA ALA A 1055 -19.11 33.10 -44.65
C ALA A 1055 -17.58 32.92 -44.76
N GLY A 1056 -17.06 31.69 -44.66
CA GLY A 1056 -15.64 31.36 -44.67
C GLY A 1056 -14.91 31.66 -43.37
N THR A 1057 -15.64 32.01 -42.30
CA THR A 1057 -15.07 32.49 -41.03
C THR A 1057 -15.78 31.81 -39.86
N GLY A 1058 -15.21 30.70 -39.38
CA GLY A 1058 -15.83 29.82 -38.40
C GLY A 1058 -16.29 30.53 -37.12
N VAL A 1059 -17.53 30.26 -36.71
CA VAL A 1059 -18.10 30.71 -35.42
C VAL A 1059 -17.82 29.68 -34.31
N GLY A 1060 -17.62 28.42 -34.68
CA GLY A 1060 -17.39 27.32 -33.76
C GLY A 1060 -18.67 26.81 -33.10
N THR A 1061 -18.66 25.57 -32.64
CA THR A 1061 -19.84 24.96 -32.03
C THR A 1061 -19.53 23.73 -31.17
N ILE A 1062 -20.39 23.49 -30.16
CA ILE A 1062 -20.46 22.26 -29.36
C ILE A 1062 -21.71 21.46 -29.71
N ARG A 1063 -21.58 20.14 -29.71
CA ARG A 1063 -22.63 19.18 -30.07
C ARG A 1063 -22.67 18.08 -29.03
N VAL A 1064 -23.84 17.84 -28.46
CA VAL A 1064 -24.06 16.80 -27.45
C VAL A 1064 -24.93 15.70 -28.05
N PHE A 1065 -24.44 14.48 -27.97
CA PHE A 1065 -25.06 13.27 -28.50
C PHE A 1065 -25.42 12.35 -27.33
N ILE A 1066 -26.72 12.19 -27.14
CA ILE A 1066 -27.25 11.42 -26.01
C ILE A 1066 -27.10 9.92 -26.28
N SER A 1067 -26.55 9.18 -25.32
CA SER A 1067 -26.52 7.73 -25.36
C SER A 1067 -27.83 7.14 -24.82
N ALA A 1068 -28.20 5.94 -25.30
CA ALA A 1068 -29.29 5.14 -24.77
C ALA A 1068 -28.77 3.85 -24.11
N GLY A 1069 -27.61 3.93 -23.46
CA GLY A 1069 -26.88 2.78 -22.92
C GLY A 1069 -26.62 1.73 -23.99
N GLY A 1070 -27.11 0.50 -23.78
CA GLY A 1070 -26.95 -0.60 -24.74
C GLY A 1070 -27.61 -0.38 -26.11
N GLY A 1071 -28.50 0.62 -26.23
CA GLY A 1071 -29.02 1.10 -27.51
C GLY A 1071 -28.04 1.99 -28.29
N GLY A 1072 -26.97 2.46 -27.65
CA GLY A 1072 -25.97 3.37 -28.20
C GLY A 1072 -26.51 4.76 -28.53
N ILE A 1073 -25.76 5.51 -29.33
CA ILE A 1073 -26.14 6.84 -29.79
C ILE A 1073 -26.98 6.70 -31.08
N SER A 1074 -28.25 7.10 -31.02
CA SER A 1074 -29.20 6.97 -32.12
C SER A 1074 -29.04 7.99 -33.25
N THR A 1075 -28.18 9.01 -33.07
CA THR A 1075 -27.94 10.09 -34.06
C THR A 1075 -26.46 10.17 -34.45
N ASP A 1076 -26.18 9.99 -35.73
CA ASP A 1076 -24.82 9.81 -36.28
C ASP A 1076 -24.26 11.05 -36.99
N ASN A 1077 -24.98 12.17 -36.98
CA ASN A 1077 -24.64 13.38 -37.74
C ASN A 1077 -24.79 14.66 -36.91
N ILE A 1078 -23.81 15.55 -37.05
CA ILE A 1078 -23.69 16.84 -36.37
C ILE A 1078 -24.89 17.78 -36.54
N GLY A 1079 -25.69 17.61 -37.59
CA GLY A 1079 -26.92 18.39 -37.81
C GLY A 1079 -28.12 17.92 -36.97
N ASN A 1080 -28.07 16.69 -36.44
CA ASN A 1080 -29.17 16.02 -35.74
C ASN A 1080 -28.89 15.83 -34.23
N ALA A 1081 -27.79 16.38 -33.72
CA ALA A 1081 -27.43 16.28 -32.31
C ALA A 1081 -28.57 16.85 -31.42
N PRO A 1082 -29.05 16.13 -30.39
CA PRO A 1082 -30.14 16.58 -29.53
C PRO A 1082 -29.92 17.97 -28.90
N LEU A 1083 -28.69 18.32 -28.57
CA LEU A 1083 -28.30 19.61 -28.02
C LEU A 1083 -27.17 20.25 -28.85
N ILE A 1084 -27.41 21.49 -29.27
CA ILE A 1084 -26.62 22.28 -30.20
C ILE A 1084 -26.28 23.63 -29.57
N ILE A 1085 -25.00 23.96 -29.40
CA ILE A 1085 -24.55 25.26 -28.87
C ILE A 1085 -23.61 25.93 -29.88
N ASN A 1086 -24.08 26.98 -30.55
CA ASN A 1086 -23.29 27.70 -31.57
C ASN A 1086 -22.57 28.93 -31.00
N GLY A 1087 -21.38 29.24 -31.51
CA GLY A 1087 -20.82 30.60 -31.43
C GLY A 1087 -21.70 31.63 -32.15
N VAL A 1088 -21.46 32.92 -31.90
CA VAL A 1088 -22.34 34.01 -32.41
C VAL A 1088 -21.61 35.02 -33.28
N SER A 1089 -20.28 35.09 -33.18
CA SER A 1089 -19.43 35.96 -33.98
C SER A 1089 -18.50 35.15 -34.86
N ASN A 1090 -18.21 35.67 -36.05
CA ASN A 1090 -17.11 35.15 -36.88
C ASN A 1090 -15.80 35.19 -36.08
N PHE A 1091 -14.98 34.14 -36.22
CA PHE A 1091 -13.72 33.96 -35.47
C PHE A 1091 -13.88 33.84 -33.95
N ASP A 1092 -15.04 33.36 -33.45
CA ASP A 1092 -15.23 33.01 -32.03
C ASP A 1092 -14.45 31.76 -31.60
N VAL A 1093 -14.14 30.86 -32.55
CA VAL A 1093 -13.43 29.57 -32.33
C VAL A 1093 -14.05 28.77 -31.16
N PHE A 1094 -15.38 28.86 -31.01
CA PHE A 1094 -16.09 28.35 -29.84
C PHE A 1094 -16.06 26.82 -29.78
N GLY A 1095 -15.64 26.25 -28.66
CA GLY A 1095 -15.41 24.82 -28.51
C GLY A 1095 -13.98 24.37 -28.85
N VAL A 1096 -12.99 25.24 -28.71
CA VAL A 1096 -11.56 24.89 -28.87
C VAL A 1096 -11.05 24.00 -27.72
N SER A 1097 -11.67 24.12 -26.55
CA SER A 1097 -11.48 23.30 -25.36
C SER A 1097 -12.83 23.04 -24.72
N LEU A 1098 -12.91 21.97 -23.91
CA LEU A 1098 -14.14 21.46 -23.34
C LEU A 1098 -13.81 20.57 -22.14
N THR A 1099 -14.56 20.74 -21.05
CA THR A 1099 -14.78 19.68 -20.04
C THR A 1099 -16.27 19.60 -19.71
N ALA A 1100 -16.71 18.46 -19.18
CA ALA A 1100 -18.08 18.22 -18.75
C ALA A 1100 -18.09 17.60 -17.35
N ARG A 1101 -18.76 18.24 -16.39
CA ARG A 1101 -18.82 17.80 -14.99
C ARG A 1101 -20.02 18.37 -14.27
N ASP A 1102 -20.61 17.61 -13.36
CA ASP A 1102 -21.66 18.09 -12.47
C ASP A 1102 -21.05 19.03 -11.42
N LEU A 1103 -21.24 20.35 -11.60
CA LEU A 1103 -20.68 21.40 -10.74
C LEU A 1103 -21.63 21.77 -9.59
N ASN A 1104 -22.89 21.33 -9.61
CA ASN A 1104 -23.89 21.65 -8.57
C ASN A 1104 -24.37 20.44 -7.74
N SER A 1105 -23.91 19.24 -8.10
CA SER A 1105 -24.31 17.93 -7.58
C SER A 1105 -25.81 17.63 -7.71
N ASP A 1106 -26.46 18.08 -8.79
CA ASP A 1106 -27.86 17.75 -9.07
C ASP A 1106 -28.06 16.37 -9.75
N GLY A 1107 -26.97 15.78 -10.24
CA GLY A 1107 -26.91 14.49 -10.93
C GLY A 1107 -26.79 14.58 -12.45
N ARG A 1108 -26.42 15.75 -13.01
CA ARG A 1108 -26.25 15.98 -14.45
C ARG A 1108 -24.98 16.78 -14.71
N ALA A 1109 -24.24 16.42 -15.75
CA ALA A 1109 -22.99 17.08 -16.08
C ALA A 1109 -23.20 18.42 -16.80
N ASP A 1110 -22.63 19.48 -16.22
CA ASP A 1110 -22.54 20.82 -16.78
C ASP A 1110 -21.38 20.93 -17.77
N LEU A 1111 -21.42 21.92 -18.67
CA LEU A 1111 -20.40 22.09 -19.72
C LEU A 1111 -19.58 23.36 -19.51
N ALA A 1112 -18.25 23.25 -19.48
CA ALA A 1112 -17.33 24.39 -19.50
C ALA A 1112 -16.55 24.43 -20.83
N ILE A 1113 -16.73 25.51 -21.60
CA ILE A 1113 -16.36 25.59 -23.02
C ILE A 1113 -15.45 26.80 -23.28
N GLY A 1114 -14.26 26.60 -23.85
CA GLY A 1114 -13.36 27.69 -24.23
C GLY A 1114 -13.65 28.29 -25.61
N ALA A 1115 -13.33 29.58 -25.77
CA ALA A 1115 -13.44 30.33 -27.04
C ALA A 1115 -12.44 31.49 -27.13
N THR A 1116 -12.00 31.86 -28.35
CA THR A 1116 -11.19 33.08 -28.60
C THR A 1116 -11.98 34.09 -29.41
N GLN A 1117 -12.22 35.30 -28.90
CA GLN A 1117 -12.98 36.29 -29.65
C GLN A 1117 -12.07 37.13 -30.56
N ASN A 1118 -12.26 37.02 -31.87
CA ASN A 1118 -12.00 38.09 -32.84
C ASN A 1118 -10.57 38.69 -32.87
N LEU A 1119 -9.54 37.83 -32.92
CA LEU A 1119 -8.12 38.18 -33.23
C LEU A 1119 -7.48 39.30 -32.36
N ALA A 1120 -8.04 39.56 -31.17
CA ALA A 1120 -7.51 40.44 -30.12
C ALA A 1120 -7.68 39.71 -28.76
N PRO A 1121 -7.07 40.14 -27.64
CA PRO A 1121 -6.68 39.25 -26.54
C PRO A 1121 -7.83 38.70 -25.65
N SER A 1122 -9.09 38.80 -26.06
CA SER A 1122 -10.26 38.41 -25.27
C SER A 1122 -10.68 36.95 -25.52
N SER A 1123 -10.10 36.01 -24.79
CA SER A 1123 -10.64 34.66 -24.61
C SER A 1123 -11.56 34.59 -23.39
N ALA A 1124 -12.46 33.61 -23.39
CA ALA A 1124 -13.33 33.34 -22.25
C ALA A 1124 -13.72 31.86 -22.18
N VAL A 1125 -14.03 31.40 -20.97
CA VAL A 1125 -14.71 30.13 -20.71
C VAL A 1125 -16.19 30.40 -20.45
N TYR A 1126 -17.05 29.61 -21.05
CA TYR A 1126 -18.51 29.70 -20.93
C TYR A 1126 -19.01 28.45 -20.22
N VAL A 1127 -19.68 28.63 -19.08
CA VAL A 1127 -20.25 27.56 -18.27
C VAL A 1127 -21.75 27.48 -18.50
N PHE A 1128 -22.21 26.29 -18.88
CA PHE A 1128 -23.62 25.96 -19.09
C PHE A 1128 -24.04 24.96 -18.04
N MET A 1129 -24.76 25.45 -17.02
CA MET A 1129 -25.42 24.57 -16.06
C MET A 1129 -26.58 23.87 -16.74
N THR A 1130 -26.65 22.55 -16.67
CA THR A 1130 -27.78 21.79 -17.21
C THR A 1130 -29.02 21.93 -16.31
N PRO A 1131 -30.25 21.79 -16.83
CA PRO A 1131 -31.43 21.81 -15.99
C PRO A 1131 -31.53 20.51 -15.17
N SER A 1132 -31.76 20.59 -13.87
CA SER A 1132 -31.90 19.44 -12.96
C SER A 1132 -33.05 18.45 -13.28
N ALA A 1133 -33.95 18.80 -14.21
CA ALA A 1133 -35.01 17.92 -14.71
C ALA A 1133 -35.44 18.30 -16.14
N GLY A 1134 -36.04 17.34 -16.84
CA GLY A 1134 -36.51 17.50 -18.23
C GLY A 1134 -35.46 17.11 -19.27
N GLY A 1135 -35.77 17.31 -20.55
CA GLY A 1135 -34.86 17.00 -21.65
C GLY A 1135 -33.78 18.06 -21.83
N VAL A 1136 -32.55 17.64 -22.13
CA VAL A 1136 -31.41 18.54 -22.41
C VAL A 1136 -31.48 19.17 -23.82
N GLY A 1137 -32.37 18.67 -24.68
CA GLY A 1137 -32.41 19.02 -26.09
C GLY A 1137 -32.97 20.42 -26.37
N ASN A 1138 -32.15 21.28 -26.96
CA ASN A 1138 -32.49 22.61 -27.47
C ASN A 1138 -31.38 23.16 -28.38
N PHE A 1139 -31.71 24.21 -29.15
CA PHE A 1139 -30.73 25.04 -29.85
C PHE A 1139 -30.36 26.24 -28.99
N PHE A 1140 -29.11 26.32 -28.56
CA PHE A 1140 -28.55 27.44 -27.81
C PHE A 1140 -27.43 28.15 -28.59
N THR A 1141 -27.04 29.30 -28.07
CA THR A 1141 -25.85 30.04 -28.50
C THR A 1141 -24.92 30.26 -27.32
N LYS A 1142 -23.68 30.71 -27.56
CA LYS A 1142 -22.75 31.07 -26.47
C LYS A 1142 -23.32 32.10 -25.47
N ALA A 1143 -24.29 32.92 -25.91
CA ALA A 1143 -24.97 33.91 -25.09
C ALA A 1143 -25.98 33.32 -24.09
N ASN A 1144 -26.26 32.01 -24.17
CA ASN A 1144 -27.12 31.29 -23.22
C ASN A 1144 -26.34 30.65 -22.06
N ALA A 1145 -25.02 30.86 -21.99
CA ALA A 1145 -24.21 30.36 -20.87
C ALA A 1145 -24.72 30.94 -19.54
N THR A 1146 -24.86 30.08 -18.53
CA THR A 1146 -25.22 30.48 -17.16
C THR A 1146 -24.18 31.43 -16.58
N MET A 1147 -22.92 31.26 -16.97
CA MET A 1147 -21.80 32.10 -16.55
C MET A 1147 -20.76 32.22 -17.67
N SER A 1148 -20.07 33.37 -17.73
CA SER A 1148 -18.88 33.55 -18.57
C SER A 1148 -17.73 34.09 -17.74
N ILE A 1149 -16.57 33.44 -17.85
CA ILE A 1149 -15.32 33.73 -17.17
C ILE A 1149 -14.41 34.38 -18.20
N SER A 1150 -14.27 35.70 -18.13
CA SER A 1150 -13.37 36.49 -18.99
C SER A 1150 -12.10 36.82 -18.21
N GLY A 1151 -10.93 36.69 -18.84
CA GLY A 1151 -9.65 36.79 -18.15
C GLY A 1151 -8.47 37.18 -19.04
N PRO A 1152 -7.23 36.82 -18.68
CA PRO A 1152 -6.06 37.09 -19.50
C PRO A 1152 -6.13 36.37 -20.86
N ALA A 1153 -5.27 36.81 -21.78
CA ALA A 1153 -5.23 36.28 -23.13
C ALA A 1153 -4.97 34.76 -23.13
N LEU A 1154 -5.78 34.04 -23.90
CA LEU A 1154 -5.74 32.58 -24.06
C LEU A 1154 -6.12 31.77 -22.79
N LEU A 1155 -6.75 32.39 -21.79
CA LEU A 1155 -7.45 31.68 -20.70
C LEU A 1155 -8.47 30.69 -21.27
N GLY A 1156 -8.36 29.43 -20.86
CA GLY A 1156 -9.18 28.31 -21.32
C GLY A 1156 -8.85 27.84 -22.74
N VAL A 1157 -7.85 28.40 -23.43
CA VAL A 1157 -7.57 28.14 -24.85
C VAL A 1157 -6.30 27.32 -24.99
N SER A 1158 -6.45 26.01 -24.79
CA SER A 1158 -5.47 24.98 -25.17
C SER A 1158 -6.20 23.77 -25.76
N THR A 1159 -5.65 23.17 -26.82
CA THR A 1159 -6.14 21.90 -27.39
C THR A 1159 -5.70 20.68 -26.58
N ASN A 1160 -4.78 20.86 -25.63
CA ASN A 1160 -4.30 19.83 -24.73
C ASN A 1160 -4.36 20.42 -23.30
N GLY A 1161 -5.39 20.08 -22.53
CA GLY A 1161 -5.57 20.52 -21.13
C GLY A 1161 -5.73 22.02 -20.91
N GLY A 1162 -6.78 22.64 -21.47
CA GLY A 1162 -7.11 24.05 -21.19
C GLY A 1162 -8.05 24.26 -19.99
N ILE A 1163 -8.86 23.25 -19.68
CA ILE A 1163 -9.88 23.26 -18.63
C ILE A 1163 -9.94 21.84 -18.04
N SER A 1164 -9.90 21.71 -16.71
CA SER A 1164 -10.14 20.47 -15.97
C SER A 1164 -11.11 20.73 -14.81
N SER A 1165 -11.54 19.69 -14.11
CA SER A 1165 -12.55 19.76 -13.05
C SER A 1165 -12.41 18.64 -12.02
N GLY A 1166 -12.88 18.89 -10.81
CA GLY A 1166 -13.00 17.90 -9.72
C GLY A 1166 -13.01 18.59 -8.35
N ASP A 1167 -13.40 17.87 -7.30
CA ASP A 1167 -13.59 18.42 -5.94
C ASP A 1167 -12.25 18.62 -5.20
N THR A 1168 -11.60 19.77 -5.38
CA THR A 1168 -10.25 20.04 -4.82
C THR A 1168 -10.28 20.37 -3.33
N ASN A 1169 -11.39 20.92 -2.82
CA ASN A 1169 -11.55 21.27 -1.41
C ASN A 1169 -12.30 20.19 -0.58
N GLY A 1170 -12.74 19.10 -1.21
CA GLY A 1170 -13.47 18.03 -0.54
C GLY A 1170 -14.80 18.48 0.05
N ASP A 1171 -15.47 19.49 -0.54
CA ASP A 1171 -16.78 19.95 -0.08
C ASP A 1171 -17.94 19.15 -0.71
N GLY A 1172 -17.63 18.27 -1.66
CA GLY A 1172 -18.53 17.38 -2.38
C GLY A 1172 -19.13 17.97 -3.66
N PHE A 1173 -18.73 19.16 -4.10
CA PHE A 1173 -19.04 19.75 -5.41
C PHE A 1173 -17.80 19.76 -6.30
N ALA A 1174 -17.92 19.51 -7.60
CA ALA A 1174 -16.75 19.55 -8.48
C ALA A 1174 -16.34 20.99 -8.80
N ASP A 1175 -15.08 21.35 -8.52
CA ASP A 1175 -14.49 22.64 -8.87
C ASP A 1175 -14.10 22.70 -10.36
N LEU A 1176 -13.82 23.92 -10.85
CA LEU A 1176 -13.36 24.16 -12.22
C LEU A 1176 -11.96 24.78 -12.21
N SER A 1177 -11.01 24.10 -12.86
CA SER A 1177 -9.61 24.55 -13.00
C SER A 1177 -9.36 24.98 -14.45
N ILE A 1178 -8.88 26.22 -14.65
CA ILE A 1178 -8.73 26.83 -15.97
C ILE A 1178 -7.28 27.30 -16.16
N GLY A 1179 -6.57 26.66 -17.09
CA GLY A 1179 -5.23 27.05 -17.54
C GLY A 1179 -5.28 27.88 -18.81
N GLY A 1180 -4.13 28.15 -19.42
CA GLY A 1180 -4.08 28.91 -20.67
C GLY A 1180 -2.68 29.18 -21.19
N ASN A 1181 -2.58 29.42 -22.49
CA ASN A 1181 -1.30 29.77 -23.11
C ASN A 1181 -0.79 31.13 -22.58
N ASN A 1182 0.37 31.10 -21.91
CA ASN A 1182 0.96 32.23 -21.18
C ASN A 1182 0.06 32.83 -20.05
N SER A 1183 -0.81 32.03 -19.43
CA SER A 1183 -1.67 32.47 -18.32
C SER A 1183 -1.45 31.61 -17.07
N ASN A 1184 -1.81 32.17 -15.90
CA ASN A 1184 -1.91 31.42 -14.65
C ASN A 1184 -2.94 30.29 -14.75
N VAL A 1185 -2.82 29.27 -13.90
CA VAL A 1185 -3.92 28.33 -13.64
C VAL A 1185 -4.81 28.90 -12.54
N TYR A 1186 -6.10 29.02 -12.81
CA TYR A 1186 -7.10 29.52 -11.87
C TYR A 1186 -8.00 28.38 -11.39
N VAL A 1187 -8.20 28.25 -10.08
CA VAL A 1187 -9.11 27.26 -9.49
C VAL A 1187 -10.35 27.98 -8.96
N PHE A 1188 -11.53 27.59 -9.43
CA PHE A 1188 -12.81 28.18 -9.08
C PHE A 1188 -13.66 27.17 -8.30
N HIS A 1189 -13.96 27.48 -7.04
CA HIS A 1189 -14.83 26.62 -6.24
C HIS A 1189 -16.29 26.67 -6.67
N SER A 1190 -16.93 25.51 -6.55
CA SER A 1190 -18.34 25.28 -6.86
C SER A 1190 -19.22 25.24 -5.59
N SER A 1191 -20.52 25.04 -5.78
CA SER A 1191 -21.52 24.99 -4.72
C SER A 1191 -22.82 24.37 -5.25
N ALA A 1192 -23.84 24.21 -4.42
CA ALA A 1192 -25.18 23.81 -4.86
C ALA A 1192 -25.84 24.75 -5.91
N GLY A 1193 -25.26 25.94 -6.16
CA GLY A 1193 -25.66 26.84 -7.25
C GLY A 1193 -24.79 26.76 -8.50
N GLY A 1194 -23.81 25.85 -8.55
CA GLY A 1194 -22.68 25.87 -9.48
C GLY A 1194 -21.55 26.79 -9.01
N LEU A 1195 -20.75 27.27 -9.95
CA LEU A 1195 -19.56 28.09 -9.71
C LEU A 1195 -19.85 29.36 -8.90
N ILE A 1196 -19.05 29.61 -7.86
CA ILE A 1196 -19.29 30.72 -6.90
C ILE A 1196 -18.96 32.10 -7.50
N THR A 1197 -18.02 32.17 -8.45
CA THR A 1197 -17.48 33.43 -8.98
C THR A 1197 -17.00 33.27 -10.42
N ASN A 1198 -17.15 34.33 -11.23
CA ASN A 1198 -16.73 34.35 -12.63
C ASN A 1198 -15.50 35.25 -12.92
N LEU A 1199 -14.87 35.79 -11.86
CA LEU A 1199 -13.76 36.72 -11.98
C LEU A 1199 -12.44 36.01 -11.61
N PRO A 1200 -11.44 35.93 -12.52
CA PRO A 1200 -10.15 35.30 -12.22
C PRO A 1200 -9.40 35.92 -11.03
N GLY A 1201 -9.58 37.23 -10.78
CA GLY A 1201 -9.04 37.92 -9.60
C GLY A 1201 -9.76 37.61 -8.28
N SER A 1202 -10.79 36.76 -8.31
CA SER A 1202 -11.52 36.23 -7.16
C SER A 1202 -11.66 34.71 -7.21
N ALA A 1203 -10.88 34.04 -8.07
CA ALA A 1203 -10.67 32.60 -8.02
C ALA A 1203 -10.11 32.19 -6.64
N ALA A 1204 -10.38 30.97 -6.20
CA ALA A 1204 -9.93 30.46 -4.91
C ALA A 1204 -8.39 30.43 -4.83
N SER A 1205 -7.76 30.06 -5.94
CA SER A 1205 -6.33 30.25 -6.16
C SER A 1205 -5.99 30.58 -7.61
N SER A 1206 -4.76 31.07 -7.79
CA SER A 1206 -4.19 31.47 -9.06
C SER A 1206 -2.71 31.11 -9.02
N ILE A 1207 -2.33 29.98 -9.64
CA ILE A 1207 -0.94 29.52 -9.73
C ILE A 1207 -0.25 30.26 -10.88
N SER A 1208 0.75 31.08 -10.56
CA SER A 1208 1.62 31.70 -11.55
C SER A 1208 2.76 30.77 -12.00
N PRO A 1209 3.20 30.82 -13.27
CA PRO A 1209 4.41 30.13 -13.71
C PRO A 1209 5.66 30.68 -12.98
N PRO A 1210 6.79 29.95 -12.92
CA PRO A 1210 7.95 30.29 -12.08
C PRO A 1210 8.77 31.49 -12.62
N GLY A 1211 8.37 32.10 -13.74
CA GLY A 1211 9.04 33.28 -14.30
C GLY A 1211 10.39 33.01 -14.98
N LEU A 1212 10.72 31.75 -15.28
CA LEU A 1212 11.95 31.32 -15.96
C LEU A 1212 11.97 31.74 -17.45
N GLY A 1213 12.19 33.04 -17.69
CA GLY A 1213 12.27 33.62 -19.03
C GLY A 1213 13.54 33.23 -19.79
N GLY A 1214 13.51 32.09 -20.49
CA GLY A 1214 14.65 31.61 -21.29
C GLY A 1214 14.26 30.99 -22.65
N GLY A 1215 14.55 31.70 -23.74
CA GLY A 1215 14.88 31.13 -25.06
C GLY A 1215 13.77 30.63 -26.00
N ALA A 1216 12.61 30.19 -25.51
CA ALA A 1216 11.51 29.71 -26.37
C ALA A 1216 10.69 30.89 -26.95
N PRO A 1217 10.05 30.74 -28.13
CA PRO A 1217 9.14 31.76 -28.64
C PRO A 1217 7.95 31.96 -27.69
N ALA A 1218 7.45 33.20 -27.62
CA ALA A 1218 6.51 33.69 -26.60
C ALA A 1218 5.07 33.12 -26.69
N ASN A 1219 4.90 31.93 -27.26
CA ASN A 1219 3.65 31.19 -27.42
C ASN A 1219 3.72 29.77 -26.84
N THR A 1220 4.80 29.43 -26.11
CA THR A 1220 5.07 28.06 -25.60
C THR A 1220 5.16 27.99 -24.07
N TYR A 1221 4.90 29.09 -23.34
CA TYR A 1221 5.01 29.20 -21.88
C TYR A 1221 3.65 29.07 -21.17
N GLY A 1222 2.72 28.31 -21.75
CA GLY A 1222 1.40 28.07 -21.19
C GLY A 1222 1.39 26.97 -20.14
N MET A 1223 0.75 27.26 -19.01
CA MET A 1223 0.39 26.24 -18.04
C MET A 1223 -0.86 25.52 -18.54
N CYS A 1224 -0.69 24.27 -18.99
CA CYS A 1224 -1.81 23.36 -19.24
C CYS A 1224 -2.28 22.77 -17.89
N VAL A 1225 -3.56 22.46 -17.74
CA VAL A 1225 -4.15 21.99 -16.47
C VAL A 1225 -4.90 20.67 -16.66
N TYR A 1226 -4.74 19.77 -15.69
CA TYR A 1226 -5.21 18.38 -15.73
C TYR A 1226 -5.73 17.96 -14.35
#